data_AF-A0A1L0BL47-F1
#
_entry.id   AF-A0A1L0BL47-F1
#
_cell.length_a   1.000
_cell.length_b   1.000
_cell.length_c   1.000
_cell.angle_alpha   90.00
_cell.angle_beta   90.00
_cell.angle_gamma   90.00
#
_symmetry.space_group_name_H-M   'P 1'
#
loop_
_entity.id
_entity.type
_entity.pdbx_description
1 polymer ?
#
loop_
_entity_poly.entity_id
_entity_poly.type
_entity_poly.pdbx_seq_one_letter_code
_entity_poly.pdbx_strand_id
1 'polypeptide(L)'
;MSRKRFIETVISTATSNSAFRHLPPPLPLCLPYVTNSQRKEAKVLCRRAKWAPKQPDNSPLVRYSPKEVEELMFLNACARDYNLVWNIAQLIKLDPISLRYQTPSVYLLLLLLITAKGDTSQAMLALNLYAELYSGSRKLTEEESNLAAQLVFSILRKCSDFTLLLPLKSIYESIMVNHLDCEIQYIGVTMDILMNSRQYNKTLDLFENYMTGLNKTEIKAALTILPVLKLFKYMCTVQDCDRLAKWLKVLVSSGDTLLTAADWSTFLGLALSLNNYDLVKLIYDHWIMAGLDSQLSVEDVVLDNKIWTLQSQNSIFQSLSDSSVYQILHTLASHGDVELTLNLIEWHYIHKTLKGDRALTKELCVDIIQSYCFFNDPDSQNNDHSMERVLDVLDSFASRSKANFELSYKDVSDAVSHKIHNYKVADENVIKAQQKEMGTIEFIESSNQESVSSLADLPRKISNRNINDSGHGNPLLNTENLQVFIETHIDYLLKKSVNPATIQLFVNCIINHLNKFQNCSGIIVALNTLKSKNFNFINEWLNSDLFEIFVRSIANSPAARLTGQELYQYLKQRGAISQQQHLNFIFSSLRDLNYHPLFEYYVFEYLMLSPAKISSQLIQRISSFSHLDHRGRIVLEFLESEMVPGEDEINEYWQSNGLNKNPDVTVYVEESIYGKIDARDCKYLKHVLT
;
A
#
# COMPACT_ATOMS: atom_id res chain seq x y z
N MET A 1 46.98 -48.11 -1.42
CA MET A 1 45.72 -48.79 -1.06
C MET A 1 45.21 -49.57 -2.28
N SER A 2 44.58 -50.74 -2.10
CA SER A 2 43.89 -51.44 -3.19
C SER A 2 42.48 -50.86 -3.38
N ARG A 3 41.91 -51.00 -4.58
CA ARG A 3 40.56 -50.50 -4.90
C ARG A 3 39.49 -51.01 -3.92
N LYS A 4 39.54 -52.30 -3.57
CA LYS A 4 38.63 -52.92 -2.60
C LYS A 4 38.74 -52.29 -1.21
N ARG A 5 39.97 -52.06 -0.73
CA ARG A 5 40.24 -51.45 0.57
C ARG A 5 39.83 -49.97 0.62
N PHE A 6 39.91 -49.25 -0.50
CA PHE A 6 39.38 -47.89 -0.62
C PHE A 6 37.86 -47.86 -0.47
N ILE A 7 37.15 -48.74 -1.17
CA ILE A 7 35.69 -48.83 -1.11
C ILE A 7 35.22 -49.22 0.30
N GLU A 8 35.86 -50.19 0.94
CA GLU A 8 35.59 -50.56 2.34
C GLU A 8 35.78 -49.38 3.31
N THR A 9 36.77 -48.52 3.05
CA THR A 9 37.03 -47.32 3.88
C THR A 9 35.98 -46.23 3.65
N VAL A 10 35.49 -46.07 2.42
CA VAL A 10 34.42 -45.11 2.11
C VAL A 10 33.09 -45.58 2.71
N ILE A 11 32.80 -46.87 2.62
CA ILE A 11 31.61 -47.49 3.24
C ILE A 11 31.69 -47.32 4.76
N SER A 12 32.84 -47.59 5.39
CA SER A 12 32.97 -47.44 6.85
C SER A 12 32.79 -45.99 7.31
N THR A 13 33.30 -45.03 6.53
CA THR A 13 33.11 -43.58 6.79
C THR A 13 31.65 -43.16 6.63
N ALA A 14 30.94 -43.73 5.64
CA ALA A 14 29.51 -43.46 5.46
C ALA A 14 28.70 -44.07 6.61
N THR A 15 28.99 -45.31 7.04
CA THR A 15 28.30 -45.97 8.15
C THR A 15 28.52 -45.29 9.50
N SER A 16 29.67 -44.63 9.72
CA SER A 16 29.92 -43.88 10.95
C SER A 16 29.19 -42.53 11.02
N ASN A 17 28.84 -41.97 9.86
CA ASN A 17 28.22 -40.63 9.73
C ASN A 17 26.70 -40.67 9.49
N SER A 18 26.09 -41.86 9.39
CA SER A 18 24.70 -42.06 8.96
C SER A 18 23.90 -42.96 9.90
N ALA A 19 22.60 -43.07 9.66
CA ALA A 19 21.68 -43.98 10.36
C ALA A 19 21.89 -45.48 10.00
N PHE A 20 22.81 -45.81 9.09
CA PHE A 20 23.08 -47.18 8.62
C PHE A 20 23.91 -48.01 9.63
N ARG A 21 23.37 -48.23 10.83
CA ARG A 21 24.08 -48.94 11.92
C ARG A 21 24.11 -50.47 11.74
N HIS A 22 23.34 -51.04 10.81
CA HIS A 22 23.10 -52.50 10.77
C HIS A 22 23.35 -53.19 9.41
N LEU A 23 23.57 -52.46 8.31
CA LEU A 23 24.00 -53.02 7.01
C LEU A 23 24.89 -52.03 6.23
N PRO A 24 25.83 -52.51 5.39
CA PRO A 24 26.62 -51.63 4.54
C PRO A 24 25.73 -50.96 3.49
N PRO A 25 25.69 -49.62 3.41
CA PRO A 25 24.87 -48.91 2.44
C PRO A 25 25.35 -49.18 0.99
N PRO A 26 24.45 -49.19 0.00
CA PRO A 26 24.83 -49.26 -1.41
C PRO A 26 25.79 -48.12 -1.78
N LEU A 27 26.70 -48.40 -2.72
CA LEU A 27 27.80 -47.47 -3.10
C LEU A 27 27.35 -46.03 -3.41
N PRO A 28 26.25 -45.78 -4.16
CA PRO A 28 25.82 -44.41 -4.46
C PRO A 28 25.49 -43.58 -3.21
N LEU A 29 24.93 -44.21 -2.16
CA LEU A 29 24.61 -43.55 -0.88
C LEU A 29 25.86 -43.14 -0.09
N CYS A 30 27.03 -43.70 -0.40
CA CYS A 30 28.29 -43.34 0.24
C CYS A 30 28.94 -42.08 -0.36
N LEU A 31 28.56 -41.71 -1.59
CA LEU A 31 29.21 -40.62 -2.35
C LEU A 31 29.15 -39.24 -1.66
N PRO A 32 28.03 -38.83 -1.01
CA PRO A 32 27.96 -37.56 -0.30
C PRO A 32 28.96 -37.44 0.87
N TYR A 33 29.34 -38.57 1.47
CA TYR A 33 30.21 -38.64 2.66
C TYR A 33 31.72 -38.72 2.31
N VAL A 34 32.08 -38.69 1.03
CA VAL A 34 33.47 -38.80 0.59
C VAL A 34 34.25 -37.52 0.90
N THR A 35 35.24 -37.66 1.78
CA THR A 35 36.12 -36.56 2.23
C THR A 35 37.08 -36.10 1.13
N ASN A 36 37.61 -34.87 1.25
CA ASN A 36 38.60 -34.35 0.30
C ASN A 36 39.89 -35.19 0.24
N SER A 37 40.27 -35.87 1.33
CA SER A 37 41.39 -36.81 1.35
C SER A 37 41.09 -38.05 0.49
N GLN A 38 39.93 -38.67 0.69
CA GLN A 38 39.46 -39.81 -0.10
C GLN A 38 39.30 -39.47 -1.59
N ARG A 39 38.90 -38.23 -1.92
CA ARG A 39 38.86 -37.77 -3.33
C ARG A 39 40.24 -37.72 -3.98
N LYS A 40 41.27 -37.27 -3.26
CA LYS A 40 42.66 -37.27 -3.76
C LYS A 40 43.16 -38.70 -3.98
N GLU A 41 42.83 -39.61 -3.06
CA GLU A 41 43.18 -41.02 -3.19
C GLU A 41 42.44 -41.71 -4.35
N ALA A 42 41.14 -41.41 -4.54
CA ALA A 42 40.37 -41.88 -5.69
C ALA A 42 41.00 -41.46 -7.03
N LYS A 43 41.49 -40.22 -7.15
CA LYS A 43 42.20 -39.74 -8.35
C LYS A 43 43.48 -40.52 -8.63
N VAL A 44 44.24 -40.88 -7.60
CA VAL A 44 45.46 -41.70 -7.73
C VAL A 44 45.11 -43.12 -8.17
N LEU A 45 44.05 -43.70 -7.60
CA LEU A 45 43.57 -45.03 -7.96
C LEU A 45 42.98 -45.09 -9.38
N CYS A 46 42.25 -44.06 -9.82
CA CYS A 46 41.74 -43.95 -11.20
C CYS A 46 42.89 -43.92 -12.22
N ARG A 47 43.98 -43.18 -11.94
CA ARG A 47 45.16 -43.14 -12.83
C ARG A 47 45.88 -44.49 -12.93
N ARG A 48 45.80 -45.32 -11.88
CA ARG A 48 46.39 -46.67 -11.85
C ARG A 48 45.48 -47.71 -12.49
N ALA A 49 44.16 -47.56 -12.34
CA ALA A 49 43.15 -48.34 -13.02
C ALA A 49 43.01 -47.87 -14.48
N LYS A 50 43.98 -48.22 -15.33
CA LYS A 50 43.86 -47.98 -16.79
C LYS A 50 42.64 -48.76 -17.31
N TRP A 51 41.51 -48.08 -17.47
CA TRP A 51 40.42 -48.60 -18.26
C TRP A 51 40.79 -48.45 -19.74
N ALA A 52 41.24 -49.56 -20.34
CA ALA A 52 41.60 -49.62 -21.75
C ALA A 52 40.61 -50.53 -22.47
N PRO A 53 39.59 -49.98 -23.17
CA PRO A 53 38.80 -50.80 -24.08
C PRO A 53 39.72 -51.20 -25.23
N LYS A 54 40.29 -52.42 -25.18
CA LYS A 54 41.01 -53.01 -26.31
C LYS A 54 39.97 -53.72 -27.20
N GLN A 55 39.91 -53.35 -28.48
CA GLN A 55 39.06 -53.95 -29.53
C GLN A 55 39.36 -55.45 -29.79
N PRO A 56 38.57 -56.17 -30.62
CA PRO A 56 37.12 -56.25 -30.69
C PRO A 56 36.68 -57.73 -30.64
N ASP A 57 36.04 -58.17 -29.56
CA ASP A 57 35.23 -59.39 -29.57
C ASP A 57 33.92 -59.05 -28.87
N ASN A 58 32.81 -59.39 -29.54
CA ASN A 58 31.35 -59.19 -29.33
C ASN A 58 30.74 -58.56 -28.06
N SER A 59 31.47 -58.25 -26.98
CA SER A 59 31.08 -57.30 -25.94
C SER A 59 32.32 -56.89 -25.12
N PRO A 60 32.68 -55.59 -25.05
CA PRO A 60 33.81 -55.11 -24.25
C PRO A 60 33.60 -55.28 -22.74
N LEU A 61 32.37 -55.55 -22.30
CA LEU A 61 32.00 -55.68 -20.88
C LEU A 61 32.01 -57.13 -20.38
N VAL A 62 32.03 -58.16 -21.24
CA VAL A 62 32.00 -59.59 -20.84
C VAL A 62 33.03 -59.95 -19.76
N ARG A 63 34.20 -59.29 -19.79
CA ARG A 63 35.33 -59.56 -18.88
C ARG A 63 35.17 -58.95 -17.48
N TYR A 64 34.17 -58.10 -17.27
CA TYR A 64 33.90 -57.47 -15.97
C TYR A 64 32.59 -57.99 -15.38
N SER A 65 32.61 -58.28 -14.08
CA SER A 65 31.38 -58.53 -13.33
C SER A 65 30.58 -57.23 -13.14
N PRO A 66 29.25 -57.27 -12.99
CA PRO A 66 28.42 -56.08 -12.76
C PRO A 66 28.92 -55.24 -11.56
N LYS A 67 29.33 -55.92 -10.48
CA LYS A 67 29.90 -55.29 -9.30
C LYS A 67 31.21 -54.55 -9.59
N GLU A 68 32.08 -55.11 -10.43
CA GLU A 68 33.31 -54.43 -10.85
C GLU A 68 33.05 -53.23 -11.76
N VAL A 69 31.97 -53.21 -12.53
CA VAL A 69 31.58 -52.04 -13.31
C VAL A 69 31.03 -50.94 -12.38
N GLU A 70 30.14 -51.30 -11.45
CA GLU A 70 29.58 -50.38 -10.43
C GLU A 70 30.67 -49.70 -9.60
N GLU A 71 31.57 -50.49 -9.02
CA GLU A 71 32.66 -49.99 -8.21
C GLU A 71 33.65 -49.12 -9.02
N LEU A 72 33.78 -49.35 -10.33
CA LEU A 72 34.63 -48.54 -11.21
C LEU A 72 33.94 -47.21 -11.55
N MET A 73 32.64 -47.22 -11.83
CA MET A 73 31.83 -46.00 -11.99
C MET A 73 31.83 -45.18 -10.69
N PHE A 74 31.66 -45.82 -9.53
CA PHE A 74 31.71 -45.18 -8.23
C PHE A 74 33.08 -44.56 -7.93
N LEU A 75 34.18 -45.27 -8.20
CA LEU A 75 35.53 -44.76 -8.02
C LEU A 75 35.80 -43.50 -8.86
N ASN A 76 35.36 -43.50 -10.12
CA ASN A 76 35.49 -42.34 -11.01
C ASN A 76 34.56 -41.19 -10.61
N ALA A 77 33.35 -41.48 -10.12
CA ALA A 77 32.46 -40.47 -9.53
C ALA A 77 33.09 -39.80 -8.30
N CYS A 78 33.70 -40.58 -7.39
CA CYS A 78 34.48 -40.06 -6.25
C CYS A 78 35.65 -39.17 -6.69
N ALA A 79 36.31 -39.50 -7.81
CA ALA A 79 37.40 -38.72 -8.39
C ALA A 79 36.93 -37.44 -9.13
N ARG A 80 35.61 -37.27 -9.33
CA ARG A 80 34.96 -36.25 -10.19
C ARG A 80 35.32 -36.36 -11.67
N ASP A 81 35.66 -37.56 -12.15
CA ASP A 81 35.87 -37.82 -13.58
C ASP A 81 34.56 -38.26 -14.23
N TYR A 82 33.65 -37.30 -14.39
CA TYR A 82 32.29 -37.57 -14.87
C TYR A 82 32.25 -37.96 -16.36
N ASN A 83 33.28 -37.64 -17.14
CA ASN A 83 33.30 -38.01 -18.56
C ASN A 83 33.56 -39.51 -18.73
N LEU A 84 34.43 -40.09 -17.91
CA LEU A 84 34.65 -41.54 -17.92
C LEU A 84 33.42 -42.32 -17.46
N VAL A 85 32.72 -41.84 -16.42
CA VAL A 85 31.46 -42.47 -15.97
C VAL A 85 30.40 -42.45 -17.08
N TRP A 86 30.30 -41.36 -17.84
CA TRP A 86 29.39 -41.24 -18.98
C TRP A 86 29.76 -42.19 -20.13
N ASN A 87 31.07 -42.28 -20.45
CA ASN A 87 31.57 -43.20 -21.47
C ASN A 87 31.27 -44.66 -21.12
N ILE A 88 31.43 -45.04 -19.84
CA ILE A 88 31.11 -46.38 -19.35
C ILE A 88 29.61 -46.66 -19.51
N ALA A 89 28.74 -45.70 -19.19
CA ALA A 89 27.30 -45.84 -19.35
C ALA A 89 26.85 -45.97 -20.82
N GLN A 90 27.47 -45.20 -21.72
CA GLN A 90 27.23 -45.35 -23.16
C GLN A 90 27.65 -46.73 -23.68
N LEU A 91 28.75 -47.27 -23.19
CA LEU A 91 29.16 -48.63 -23.53
C LEU A 91 28.18 -49.68 -22.97
N ILE A 92 27.70 -49.53 -21.73
CA ILE A 92 26.66 -50.42 -21.18
C ILE A 92 25.42 -50.42 -22.07
N LYS A 93 24.99 -49.26 -22.57
CA LYS A 93 23.82 -49.13 -23.44
C LYS A 93 24.01 -49.79 -24.81
N LEU A 94 25.21 -49.71 -25.39
CA LEU A 94 25.53 -50.26 -26.71
C LEU A 94 25.88 -51.75 -26.69
N ASP A 95 26.04 -52.34 -25.51
CA ASP A 95 26.46 -53.73 -25.34
C ASP A 95 25.27 -54.71 -25.53
N PRO A 96 25.46 -55.82 -26.26
CA PRO A 96 24.41 -56.84 -26.43
C PRO A 96 23.98 -57.52 -25.11
N ILE A 97 24.78 -57.42 -24.03
CA ILE A 97 24.49 -57.98 -22.69
C ILE A 97 24.11 -56.87 -21.69
N SER A 98 23.65 -55.71 -22.18
CA SER A 98 23.31 -54.52 -21.39
C SER A 98 22.42 -54.79 -20.16
N LEU A 99 21.41 -55.68 -20.29
CA LEU A 99 20.49 -56.08 -19.22
C LEU A 99 21.22 -56.57 -17.95
N ARG A 100 22.42 -57.16 -18.08
CA ARG A 100 23.21 -57.67 -16.95
C ARG A 100 23.81 -56.54 -16.09
N TYR A 101 24.00 -55.36 -16.65
CA TYR A 101 24.68 -54.23 -16.02
C TYR A 101 23.71 -53.10 -15.61
N GLN A 102 22.41 -53.25 -15.90
CA GLN A 102 21.34 -52.33 -15.50
C GLN A 102 20.95 -52.56 -14.04
N THR A 103 21.82 -52.14 -13.12
CA THR A 103 21.56 -52.25 -11.67
C THR A 103 21.13 -50.91 -11.08
N PRO A 104 20.34 -50.89 -9.99
CA PRO A 104 19.93 -49.65 -9.32
C PRO A 104 21.11 -48.73 -8.97
N SER A 105 22.24 -49.30 -8.57
CA SER A 105 23.47 -48.57 -8.28
C SER A 105 23.95 -47.74 -9.47
N VAL A 106 23.89 -48.29 -10.69
CA VAL A 106 24.34 -47.61 -11.91
C VAL A 106 23.43 -46.44 -12.24
N TYR A 107 22.11 -46.63 -12.19
CA TYR A 107 21.14 -45.55 -12.42
C TYR A 107 21.26 -44.42 -11.39
N LEU A 108 21.41 -44.75 -10.10
CA LEU A 108 21.64 -43.76 -9.04
C LEU A 108 22.95 -42.99 -9.24
N LEU A 109 24.03 -43.65 -9.67
CA LEU A 109 25.30 -42.99 -10.00
C LEU A 109 25.17 -42.05 -11.20
N LEU A 110 24.36 -42.41 -12.19
CA LEU A 110 24.08 -41.54 -13.34
C LEU A 110 23.24 -40.33 -12.96
N LEU A 111 22.20 -40.49 -12.14
CA LEU A 111 21.43 -39.37 -11.61
C LEU A 111 22.32 -38.43 -10.77
N LEU A 112 23.16 -38.99 -9.88
CA LEU A 112 24.15 -38.22 -9.12
C LEU A 112 25.10 -37.43 -10.01
N LEU A 113 25.52 -38.02 -11.13
CA LEU A 113 26.40 -37.37 -12.09
C LEU A 113 25.72 -36.20 -12.80
N ILE A 114 24.46 -36.36 -13.21
CA ILE A 114 23.68 -35.28 -13.83
C ILE A 114 23.50 -34.14 -12.84
N THR A 115 23.10 -34.45 -11.59
CA THR A 115 22.99 -33.47 -10.51
C THR A 115 24.30 -32.73 -10.25
N ALA A 116 25.43 -33.45 -10.22
CA ALA A 116 26.75 -32.89 -9.94
C ALA A 116 27.30 -32.02 -11.08
N LYS A 117 26.96 -32.32 -12.34
CA LYS A 117 27.28 -31.46 -13.50
C LYS A 117 26.41 -30.21 -13.52
N GLY A 118 25.18 -30.29 -13.01
CA GLY A 118 24.25 -29.16 -12.97
C GLY A 118 23.75 -28.70 -14.34
N ASP A 119 23.87 -29.55 -15.35
CA ASP A 119 23.45 -29.28 -16.73
C ASP A 119 21.94 -29.50 -16.87
N THR A 120 21.18 -28.41 -17.04
CA THR A 120 19.72 -28.41 -17.13
C THR A 120 19.20 -29.03 -18.43
N SER A 121 20.04 -29.14 -19.47
CA SER A 121 19.67 -29.79 -20.73
C SER A 121 19.40 -31.30 -20.58
N GLN A 122 19.91 -31.91 -19.50
CA GLN A 122 19.80 -33.34 -19.22
C GLN A 122 18.60 -33.70 -18.33
N ALA A 123 17.70 -32.75 -18.05
CA ALA A 123 16.55 -32.98 -17.18
C ALA A 123 15.60 -34.05 -17.71
N MET A 124 15.31 -34.07 -19.01
CA MET A 124 14.47 -35.11 -19.63
C MET A 124 15.12 -36.50 -19.54
N LEU A 125 16.44 -36.56 -19.70
CA LEU A 125 17.19 -37.79 -19.53
C LEU A 125 17.14 -38.27 -18.07
N ALA A 126 17.19 -37.37 -17.08
CA ALA A 126 17.06 -37.74 -15.68
C ALA A 126 15.68 -38.34 -15.36
N LEU A 127 14.60 -37.77 -15.92
CA LEU A 127 13.25 -38.32 -15.81
C LEU A 127 13.15 -39.72 -16.45
N ASN A 128 13.74 -39.91 -17.63
CA ASN A 128 13.76 -41.22 -18.29
C ASN A 128 14.56 -42.27 -17.51
N LEU A 129 15.73 -41.90 -16.98
CA LEU A 129 16.54 -42.78 -16.13
C LEU A 129 15.80 -43.16 -14.83
N TYR A 130 15.03 -42.23 -14.27
CA TYR A 130 14.18 -42.51 -13.12
C TYR A 130 13.04 -43.48 -13.48
N ALA A 131 12.34 -43.27 -14.59
CA ALA A 131 11.30 -44.20 -15.04
C ALA A 131 11.86 -45.61 -15.34
N GLU A 132 13.02 -45.69 -16.00
CA GLU A 132 13.71 -46.96 -16.28
C GLU A 132 14.11 -47.70 -14.99
N LEU A 133 14.60 -46.98 -13.97
CA LEU A 133 14.99 -47.55 -12.67
C LEU A 133 13.84 -48.33 -12.02
N TYR A 134 12.60 -47.83 -12.10
CA TYR A 134 11.41 -48.48 -11.54
C TYR A 134 10.80 -49.55 -12.45
N SER A 135 11.13 -49.54 -13.75
CA SER A 135 10.76 -50.62 -14.68
C SER A 135 11.61 -51.89 -14.53
N GLY A 136 12.71 -51.80 -13.77
CA GLY A 136 13.64 -52.91 -13.54
C GLY A 136 13.05 -54.05 -12.70
N SER A 137 13.57 -55.27 -12.88
CA SER A 137 13.05 -56.49 -12.25
C SER A 137 13.31 -56.59 -10.73
N ARG A 138 14.09 -55.68 -10.15
CA ARG A 138 14.45 -55.67 -8.72
C ARG A 138 13.66 -54.59 -7.98
N LYS A 139 13.02 -54.96 -6.87
CA LYS A 139 12.41 -54.00 -5.93
C LYS A 139 13.49 -53.12 -5.29
N LEU A 140 13.31 -51.80 -5.36
CA LEU A 140 14.14 -50.78 -4.72
C LEU A 140 13.87 -50.74 -3.21
N THR A 141 14.88 -50.37 -2.43
CA THR A 141 14.66 -50.02 -1.02
C THR A 141 14.08 -48.61 -0.89
N GLU A 142 13.41 -48.30 0.22
CA GLU A 142 12.83 -46.98 0.48
C GLU A 142 13.88 -45.85 0.41
N GLU A 143 15.09 -46.10 0.90
CA GLU A 143 16.21 -45.17 0.86
C GLU A 143 16.74 -44.93 -0.57
N GLU A 144 16.80 -45.97 -1.39
CA GLU A 144 17.17 -45.87 -2.81
C GLU A 144 16.13 -45.06 -3.59
N SER A 145 14.84 -45.30 -3.31
CA SER A 145 13.72 -44.58 -3.90
C SER A 145 13.71 -43.10 -3.53
N ASN A 146 13.92 -42.79 -2.24
CA ASN A 146 13.98 -41.42 -1.72
C ASN A 146 15.19 -40.66 -2.28
N LEU A 147 16.37 -41.30 -2.35
CA LEU A 147 17.54 -40.70 -2.97
C LEU A 147 17.29 -40.40 -4.46
N ALA A 148 16.72 -41.34 -5.20
CA ALA A 148 16.41 -41.15 -6.61
C ALA A 148 15.46 -39.95 -6.83
N ALA A 149 14.41 -39.85 -6.02
CA ALA A 149 13.45 -38.74 -6.10
C ALA A 149 14.11 -37.39 -5.79
N GLN A 150 14.89 -37.31 -4.71
CA GLN A 150 15.62 -36.09 -4.35
C GLN A 150 16.60 -35.63 -5.44
N LEU A 151 17.30 -36.57 -6.09
CA LEU A 151 18.22 -36.26 -7.17
C LEU A 151 17.49 -35.70 -8.39
N VAL A 152 16.39 -36.33 -8.81
CA VAL A 152 15.57 -35.84 -9.92
C VAL A 152 14.99 -34.46 -9.61
N PHE A 153 14.42 -34.27 -8.42
CA PHE A 153 13.89 -32.98 -7.98
C PHE A 153 14.98 -31.89 -7.95
N SER A 154 16.18 -32.19 -7.47
CA SER A 154 17.30 -31.23 -7.44
C SER A 154 17.74 -30.74 -8.82
N ILE A 155 17.66 -31.60 -9.85
CA ILE A 155 17.95 -31.26 -11.24
C ILE A 155 16.83 -30.35 -11.79
N LEU A 156 15.59 -30.75 -11.55
CA LEU A 156 14.41 -30.07 -12.09
C LEU A 156 14.19 -28.67 -11.50
N ARG A 157 14.54 -28.43 -10.23
CA ARG A 157 14.44 -27.08 -9.60
C ARG A 157 15.21 -26.00 -10.36
N LYS A 158 16.24 -26.36 -11.12
CA LYS A 158 17.06 -25.42 -11.90
C LYS A 158 16.55 -25.22 -13.32
N CYS A 159 15.55 -25.97 -13.75
CA CYS A 159 15.07 -25.97 -15.14
C CYS A 159 14.06 -24.85 -15.39
N SER A 160 14.11 -24.28 -16.59
CA SER A 160 13.18 -23.25 -17.07
C SER A 160 12.20 -23.75 -18.14
N ASP A 161 12.31 -25.01 -18.55
CA ASP A 161 11.44 -25.60 -19.56
C ASP A 161 10.14 -26.11 -18.91
N PHE A 162 9.02 -25.46 -19.23
CA PHE A 162 7.70 -25.81 -18.70
C PHE A 162 7.18 -27.15 -19.24
N THR A 163 7.69 -27.63 -20.39
CA THR A 163 7.23 -28.89 -21.00
C THR A 163 7.56 -30.11 -20.13
N LEU A 164 8.58 -29.99 -19.28
CA LEU A 164 9.01 -31.02 -18.32
C LEU A 164 7.98 -31.31 -17.21
N LEU A 165 6.97 -30.44 -17.04
CA LEU A 165 5.90 -30.65 -16.06
C LEU A 165 5.00 -31.84 -16.41
N LEU A 166 4.77 -32.11 -17.70
CA LEU A 166 3.97 -33.25 -18.16
C LEU A 166 4.59 -34.62 -17.83
N PRO A 167 5.86 -34.90 -18.22
CA PRO A 167 6.50 -36.15 -17.84
C PRO A 167 6.73 -36.25 -16.33
N LEU A 168 7.01 -35.14 -15.64
CA LEU A 168 7.12 -35.14 -14.18
C LEU A 168 5.79 -35.54 -13.51
N LYS A 169 4.66 -34.97 -13.96
CA LYS A 169 3.32 -35.33 -13.45
C LYS A 169 3.02 -36.81 -13.70
N SER A 170 3.31 -37.31 -14.91
CA SER A 170 3.11 -38.73 -15.25
C SER A 170 3.92 -39.65 -14.36
N ILE A 171 5.17 -39.31 -14.05
CA ILE A 171 6.04 -40.10 -13.15
C ILE A 171 5.55 -40.01 -11.71
N TYR A 172 5.11 -38.84 -11.26
CA TYR A 172 4.57 -38.66 -9.92
C TYR A 172 3.35 -39.54 -9.70
N GLU A 173 2.35 -39.46 -10.60
CA GLU A 173 1.10 -40.24 -10.48
C GLU A 173 1.27 -41.76 -10.62
N SER A 174 2.31 -42.22 -11.34
CA SER A 174 2.51 -43.64 -11.63
C SER A 174 3.50 -44.35 -10.71
N ILE A 175 4.52 -43.64 -10.20
CA ILE A 175 5.69 -44.24 -9.54
C ILE A 175 5.92 -43.68 -8.13
N MET A 176 5.72 -42.37 -7.92
CA MET A 176 5.98 -41.75 -6.61
C MET A 176 4.75 -41.90 -5.71
N VAL A 177 4.83 -42.80 -4.74
CA VAL A 177 3.77 -43.08 -3.75
C VAL A 177 3.46 -41.82 -2.90
N ASN A 178 2.19 -41.66 -2.48
CA ASN A 178 1.61 -40.57 -1.67
C ASN A 178 2.22 -40.40 -0.26
N HIS A 179 3.51 -40.10 -0.16
CA HIS A 179 4.12 -39.57 1.06
C HIS A 179 4.08 -38.04 1.02
N LEU A 180 3.59 -37.42 2.10
CA LEU A 180 3.43 -35.97 2.21
C LEU A 180 4.74 -35.22 1.87
N ASP A 181 5.90 -35.70 2.34
CA ASP A 181 7.19 -35.07 2.05
C ASP A 181 7.57 -35.10 0.55
N CYS A 182 7.20 -36.18 -0.15
CA CYS A 182 7.44 -36.31 -1.58
C CYS A 182 6.48 -35.42 -2.38
N GLU A 183 5.23 -35.32 -1.94
CA GLU A 183 4.22 -34.41 -2.49
C GLU A 183 4.66 -32.94 -2.35
N ILE A 184 5.08 -32.51 -1.16
CA ILE A 184 5.60 -31.15 -0.94
C ILE A 184 6.80 -30.87 -1.85
N GLN A 185 7.72 -31.83 -2.01
CA GLN A 185 8.88 -31.67 -2.88
C GLN A 185 8.49 -31.58 -4.37
N TYR A 186 7.52 -32.39 -4.81
CA TYR A 186 6.97 -32.34 -6.17
C TYR A 186 6.32 -30.98 -6.45
N ILE A 187 5.50 -30.48 -5.53
CA ILE A 187 4.88 -29.15 -5.61
C ILE A 187 5.96 -28.07 -5.66
N GLY A 188 6.98 -28.15 -4.80
CA GLY A 188 8.10 -27.19 -4.78
C GLY A 188 8.89 -27.15 -6.10
N VAL A 189 9.14 -28.30 -6.72
CA VAL A 189 9.80 -28.41 -8.04
C VAL A 189 8.92 -27.84 -9.14
N THR A 190 7.62 -28.13 -9.10
CA THR A 190 6.64 -27.59 -10.05
C THR A 190 6.60 -26.07 -9.97
N MET A 191 6.58 -25.52 -8.75
CA MET A 191 6.66 -24.07 -8.52
C MET A 191 7.96 -23.49 -9.07
N ASP A 192 9.10 -24.12 -8.84
CA ASP A 192 10.39 -23.65 -9.34
C ASP A 192 10.46 -23.60 -10.87
N ILE A 193 9.96 -24.63 -11.56
CA ILE A 193 9.89 -24.67 -13.03
C ILE A 193 8.95 -23.57 -13.56
N LEU A 194 7.77 -23.41 -12.95
CA LEU A 194 6.83 -22.36 -13.34
C LEU A 194 7.40 -20.96 -13.12
N MET A 195 8.09 -20.73 -12.00
CA MET A 195 8.77 -19.46 -11.74
C MET A 195 9.93 -19.20 -12.71
N ASN A 196 10.74 -20.21 -13.01
CA ASN A 196 11.87 -20.09 -13.94
C ASN A 196 11.39 -19.86 -15.39
N SER A 197 10.21 -20.38 -15.75
CA SER A 197 9.55 -20.19 -17.05
C SER A 197 8.67 -18.93 -17.13
N ARG A 198 8.67 -18.09 -16.09
CA ARG A 198 7.90 -16.84 -15.99
C ARG A 198 6.37 -17.01 -15.96
N GLN A 199 5.85 -18.18 -15.57
CA GLN A 199 4.42 -18.47 -15.46
C GLN A 199 3.89 -18.26 -14.03
N TYR A 200 4.07 -17.06 -13.51
CA TYR A 200 3.94 -16.82 -12.07
C TYR A 200 2.52 -16.87 -11.51
N ASN A 201 1.51 -16.42 -12.27
CA ASN A 201 0.12 -16.51 -11.84
C ASN A 201 -0.28 -17.97 -11.59
N LYS A 202 0.16 -18.89 -12.46
CA LYS A 202 -0.07 -20.33 -12.26
C LYS A 202 0.67 -20.87 -11.03
N THR A 203 1.87 -20.35 -10.74
CA THR A 203 2.59 -20.69 -9.51
C THR A 203 1.80 -20.27 -8.27
N LEU A 204 1.24 -19.05 -8.29
CA LEU A 204 0.43 -18.52 -7.20
C LEU A 204 -0.84 -19.38 -7.01
N ASP A 205 -1.59 -19.62 -8.08
CA ASP A 205 -2.81 -20.44 -8.01
C ASP A 205 -2.51 -21.85 -7.47
N LEU A 206 -1.41 -22.46 -7.92
CA LEU A 206 -0.98 -23.78 -7.45
C LEU A 206 -0.58 -23.75 -5.97
N PHE A 207 0.13 -22.71 -5.52
CA PHE A 207 0.50 -22.53 -4.12
C PHE A 207 -0.73 -22.33 -3.23
N GLU A 208 -1.66 -21.44 -3.60
CA GLU A 208 -2.85 -21.17 -2.80
C GLU A 208 -3.79 -22.40 -2.72
N ASN A 209 -4.00 -23.07 -3.85
CA ASN A 209 -4.81 -24.30 -3.89
C ASN A 209 -4.19 -25.42 -3.05
N TYR A 210 -2.85 -25.57 -3.07
CA TYR A 210 -2.18 -26.56 -2.25
C TYR A 210 -2.32 -26.23 -0.75
N MET A 211 -2.07 -24.98 -0.37
CA MET A 211 -2.06 -24.55 1.03
C MET A 211 -3.46 -24.56 1.68
N THR A 212 -4.54 -24.41 0.90
CA THR A 212 -5.92 -24.50 1.42
C THR A 212 -6.34 -25.91 1.82
N GLY A 213 -5.68 -26.94 1.28
CA GLY A 213 -5.96 -28.34 1.60
C GLY A 213 -5.20 -28.90 2.81
N LEU A 214 -4.27 -28.14 3.40
CA LEU A 214 -3.35 -28.61 4.43
C LEU A 214 -3.78 -28.21 5.85
N ASN A 215 -3.47 -29.08 6.82
CA ASN A 215 -3.58 -28.78 8.24
C ASN A 215 -2.46 -27.84 8.73
N LYS A 216 -2.64 -27.18 9.88
CA LYS A 216 -1.65 -26.23 10.43
C LYS A 216 -0.22 -26.81 10.59
N THR A 217 -0.11 -28.08 10.98
CA THR A 217 1.18 -28.78 11.13
C THR A 217 1.83 -29.08 9.77
N GLU A 218 1.03 -29.38 8.77
CA GLU A 218 1.47 -29.70 7.41
C GLU A 218 1.88 -28.42 6.67
N ILE A 219 1.17 -27.31 6.91
CA ILE A 219 1.54 -25.97 6.43
C ILE A 219 2.94 -25.62 6.89
N LYS A 220 3.27 -25.85 8.17
CA LYS A 220 4.62 -25.58 8.69
C LYS A 220 5.68 -26.41 7.95
N ALA A 221 5.46 -27.72 7.80
CA ALA A 221 6.37 -28.57 7.05
C ALA A 221 6.53 -28.11 5.59
N ALA A 222 5.43 -27.75 4.93
CA ALA A 222 5.42 -27.27 3.56
C ALA A 222 6.21 -25.96 3.39
N LEU A 223 6.02 -24.98 4.28
CA LEU A 223 6.71 -23.68 4.22
C LEU A 223 8.24 -23.81 4.30
N THR A 224 8.77 -24.83 4.99
CA THR A 224 10.22 -25.07 5.08
C THR A 224 10.83 -25.66 3.81
N ILE A 225 10.04 -26.39 3.01
CA ILE A 225 10.53 -27.15 1.83
C ILE A 225 10.23 -26.39 0.52
N LEU A 226 9.10 -25.69 0.46
CA LEU A 226 8.66 -24.95 -0.72
C LEU A 226 9.53 -23.69 -0.96
N PRO A 227 9.67 -23.24 -2.22
CA PRO A 227 10.46 -22.05 -2.56
C PRO A 227 9.72 -20.72 -2.25
N VAL A 228 9.20 -20.59 -1.03
CA VAL A 228 8.32 -19.47 -0.59
C VAL A 228 9.03 -18.12 -0.67
N LEU A 229 10.30 -18.02 -0.30
CA LEU A 229 11.07 -16.76 -0.39
C LEU A 229 11.18 -16.24 -1.82
N LYS A 230 11.36 -17.15 -2.79
CA LYS A 230 11.43 -16.79 -4.21
C LYS A 230 10.07 -16.29 -4.71
N LEU A 231 8.99 -16.88 -4.22
CA LEU A 231 7.63 -16.44 -4.49
C LEU A 231 7.35 -15.05 -3.89
N PHE A 232 7.75 -14.78 -2.65
CA PHE A 232 7.57 -13.47 -2.02
C PHE A 232 8.37 -12.36 -2.71
N LYS A 233 9.63 -12.64 -3.09
CA LYS A 233 10.42 -11.70 -3.91
C LYS A 233 9.74 -11.39 -5.24
N TYR A 234 9.09 -12.39 -5.83
CA TYR A 234 8.28 -12.16 -7.03
C TYR A 234 7.03 -11.32 -6.77
N MET A 235 6.27 -11.60 -5.71
CA MET A 235 5.12 -10.76 -5.31
C MET A 235 5.55 -9.29 -5.16
N CYS A 236 6.76 -9.05 -4.66
CA CYS A 236 7.33 -7.70 -4.60
C CYS A 236 7.58 -7.08 -5.98
N THR A 237 8.06 -7.86 -6.95
CA THR A 237 8.23 -7.36 -8.34
C THR A 237 6.90 -7.06 -9.04
N VAL A 238 5.83 -7.78 -8.68
CA VAL A 238 4.48 -7.55 -9.23
C VAL A 238 3.69 -6.51 -8.44
N GLN A 239 4.19 -6.09 -7.28
CA GLN A 239 3.52 -5.14 -6.39
C GLN A 239 2.19 -5.69 -5.80
N ASP A 240 2.08 -7.01 -5.62
CA ASP A 240 0.91 -7.66 -5.01
C ASP A 240 1.04 -7.68 -3.48
N CYS A 241 0.71 -6.55 -2.84
CA CYS A 241 0.85 -6.37 -1.39
C CYS A 241 -0.13 -7.20 -0.56
N ASP A 242 -1.37 -7.39 -1.03
CA ASP A 242 -2.43 -8.04 -0.25
C ASP A 242 -2.16 -9.53 -0.06
N ARG A 243 -1.76 -10.22 -1.15
CA ARG A 243 -1.37 -11.63 -1.06
C ARG A 243 -0.07 -11.81 -0.29
N LEU A 244 0.88 -10.88 -0.45
CA LEU A 244 2.11 -10.89 0.33
C LEU A 244 1.82 -10.78 1.83
N ALA A 245 0.99 -9.82 2.25
CA ALA A 245 0.59 -9.64 3.65
C ALA A 245 -0.11 -10.90 4.20
N LYS A 246 -1.05 -11.47 3.45
CA LYS A 246 -1.77 -12.71 3.82
C LYS A 246 -0.80 -13.85 4.12
N TRP A 247 0.12 -14.15 3.19
CA TRP A 247 1.01 -15.31 3.32
C TRP A 247 2.18 -15.06 4.28
N LEU A 248 2.65 -13.81 4.39
CA LEU A 248 3.63 -13.41 5.39
C LEU A 248 3.08 -13.60 6.81
N LYS A 249 1.79 -13.30 7.04
CA LYS A 249 1.12 -13.54 8.32
C LYS A 249 1.12 -15.01 8.72
N VAL A 250 0.84 -15.89 7.76
CA VAL A 250 0.87 -17.35 7.96
C VAL A 250 2.29 -17.82 8.29
N LEU A 251 3.29 -17.32 7.57
CA LEU A 251 4.70 -17.64 7.83
C LEU A 251 5.12 -17.23 9.25
N VAL A 252 4.84 -15.99 9.65
CA VAL A 252 5.19 -15.48 10.98
C VAL A 252 4.48 -16.26 12.09
N SER A 253 3.20 -16.58 11.89
CA SER A 253 2.42 -17.39 12.85
C SER A 253 2.97 -18.81 13.03
N SER A 254 3.71 -19.34 12.04
CA SER A 254 4.34 -20.65 12.10
C SER A 254 5.67 -20.68 12.88
N GLY A 255 6.21 -19.50 13.21
CA GLY A 255 7.39 -19.32 14.06
C GLY A 255 8.73 -19.61 13.40
N ASP A 256 8.80 -19.70 12.08
CA ASP A 256 10.03 -20.07 11.36
C ASP A 256 10.85 -18.85 10.91
N THR A 257 12.15 -18.86 11.26
CA THR A 257 13.15 -17.83 10.94
C THR A 257 13.69 -17.94 9.51
N LEU A 258 12.80 -18.09 8.52
CA LEU A 258 13.21 -18.19 7.11
C LEU A 258 13.63 -16.83 6.52
N LEU A 259 13.16 -15.74 7.10
CA LEU A 259 13.35 -14.38 6.59
C LEU A 259 14.61 -13.73 7.16
N THR A 260 15.42 -13.16 6.26
CA THR A 260 16.56 -12.32 6.66
C THR A 260 16.12 -10.87 6.86
N ALA A 261 16.91 -10.07 7.59
CA ALA A 261 16.66 -8.64 7.73
C ALA A 261 16.60 -7.90 6.39
N ALA A 262 17.32 -8.39 5.36
CA ALA A 262 17.28 -7.85 4.01
C ALA A 262 15.94 -8.14 3.30
N ASP A 263 15.32 -9.29 3.56
CA ASP A 263 14.01 -9.59 2.97
C ASP A 263 12.92 -8.71 3.60
N TRP A 264 12.94 -8.54 4.92
CA TRP A 264 12.04 -7.63 5.62
C TRP A 264 12.15 -6.17 5.16
N SER A 265 13.37 -5.66 4.95
CA SER A 265 13.56 -4.30 4.44
C SER A 265 13.05 -4.14 3.01
N THR A 266 13.19 -5.17 2.15
CA THR A 266 12.60 -5.12 0.80
C THR A 266 11.08 -5.10 0.83
N PHE A 267 10.45 -5.84 1.75
CA PHE A 267 8.99 -5.85 1.90
C PHE A 267 8.49 -4.52 2.47
N LEU A 268 9.21 -3.94 3.44
CA LEU A 268 8.90 -2.63 3.99
C LEU A 268 9.01 -1.53 2.93
N GLY A 269 10.07 -1.55 2.11
CA GLY A 269 10.24 -0.57 1.04
C GLY A 269 9.09 -0.60 0.03
N LEU A 270 8.62 -1.80 -0.35
CA LEU A 270 7.43 -1.96 -1.18
C LEU A 270 6.18 -1.40 -0.49
N ALA A 271 5.95 -1.81 0.76
CA ALA A 271 4.77 -1.44 1.54
C ALA A 271 4.64 0.09 1.69
N LEU A 272 5.76 0.76 2.00
CA LEU A 272 5.84 2.22 2.10
C LEU A 272 5.62 2.92 0.76
N SER A 273 6.18 2.37 -0.34
CA SER A 273 6.01 2.98 -1.68
C SER A 273 4.57 2.95 -2.20
N LEU A 274 3.80 1.94 -1.79
CA LEU A 274 2.41 1.75 -2.20
C LEU A 274 1.41 2.20 -1.12
N ASN A 275 1.89 2.72 0.00
CA ASN A 275 1.08 3.11 1.16
C ASN A 275 0.12 1.99 1.62
N ASN A 276 0.60 0.73 1.68
CA ASN A 276 -0.23 -0.42 2.08
C ASN A 276 -0.18 -0.65 3.59
N TYR A 277 -1.28 -0.37 4.29
CA TYR A 277 -1.37 -0.46 5.74
C TYR A 277 -1.18 -1.88 6.29
N ASP A 278 -1.84 -2.89 5.74
CA ASP A 278 -1.83 -4.25 6.28
C ASP A 278 -0.41 -4.84 6.31
N LEU A 279 0.36 -4.58 5.25
CA LEU A 279 1.74 -5.03 5.16
C LEU A 279 2.66 -4.24 6.09
N VAL A 280 2.51 -2.90 6.16
CA VAL A 280 3.30 -2.07 7.09
C VAL A 280 3.03 -2.47 8.54
N LYS A 281 1.77 -2.65 8.93
CA LYS A 281 1.38 -3.08 10.28
C LYS A 281 1.96 -4.43 10.64
N LEU A 282 1.86 -5.41 9.74
CA LEU A 282 2.40 -6.74 9.98
C LEU A 282 3.91 -6.70 10.22
N ILE A 283 4.65 -5.97 9.39
CA ILE A 283 6.10 -5.79 9.53
C ILE A 283 6.42 -5.02 10.82
N TYR A 284 5.63 -4.00 11.14
CA TYR A 284 5.80 -3.22 12.35
C TYR A 284 5.67 -4.08 13.62
N ASP A 285 4.58 -4.84 13.73
CA ASP A 285 4.28 -5.67 14.90
C ASP A 285 5.29 -6.82 15.08
N HIS A 286 5.68 -7.48 13.99
CA HIS A 286 6.42 -8.74 14.06
C HIS A 286 7.93 -8.64 13.74
N TRP A 287 8.41 -7.50 13.23
CA TRP A 287 9.83 -7.30 12.92
C TRP A 287 10.41 -6.06 13.62
N ILE A 288 9.73 -4.92 13.59
CA ILE A 288 10.23 -3.68 14.19
C ILE A 288 10.04 -3.71 15.71
N MET A 289 8.82 -4.04 16.17
CA MET A 289 8.45 -4.13 17.59
C MET A 289 8.64 -5.53 18.18
N ALA A 290 9.23 -6.46 17.43
CA ALA A 290 9.48 -7.82 17.89
C ALA A 290 10.33 -7.84 19.18
N GLY A 291 9.77 -8.37 20.27
CA GLY A 291 10.45 -8.45 21.57
C GLY A 291 10.36 -7.18 22.43
N LEU A 292 9.59 -6.18 22.01
CA LEU A 292 9.22 -5.03 22.82
C LEU A 292 7.77 -5.22 23.28
N ASP A 293 7.55 -5.34 24.60
CA ASP A 293 6.19 -5.43 25.14
C ASP A 293 5.42 -4.13 24.82
N SER A 294 4.25 -4.26 24.20
CA SER A 294 3.38 -3.16 23.75
C SER A 294 2.68 -2.39 24.89
N GLN A 295 3.08 -2.63 26.15
CA GLN A 295 2.45 -2.07 27.36
C GLN A 295 3.45 -1.31 28.22
N LEU A 296 4.24 -0.41 27.63
CA LEU A 296 5.05 0.52 28.40
C LEU A 296 4.23 1.78 28.68
N SER A 297 4.01 2.07 29.96
CA SER A 297 3.30 3.28 30.38
C SER A 297 4.22 4.51 30.22
N VAL A 298 3.62 5.69 30.02
CA VAL A 298 4.34 6.99 29.96
C VAL A 298 5.19 7.22 31.22
N GLU A 299 4.79 6.64 32.36
CA GLU A 299 5.52 6.72 33.62
C GLU A 299 6.80 5.85 33.61
N ASP A 300 6.77 4.67 32.97
CA ASP A 300 7.94 3.82 32.76
C ASP A 300 8.97 4.44 31.80
N VAL A 301 8.49 5.24 30.83
CA VAL A 301 9.30 5.94 29.81
C VAL A 301 10.17 7.05 30.42
N VAL A 302 9.61 7.78 31.39
CA VAL A 302 10.22 9.00 31.96
C VAL A 302 11.09 8.69 33.19
N LEU A 303 10.71 7.69 33.99
CA LEU A 303 11.37 7.38 35.27
C LEU A 303 12.38 6.23 35.15
N ASP A 304 12.19 5.30 34.23
CA ASP A 304 13.03 4.12 34.08
C ASP A 304 13.82 4.20 32.76
N ASN A 305 15.15 4.07 32.81
CA ASN A 305 16.01 3.90 31.63
C ASN A 305 15.72 2.60 30.84
N LYS A 306 14.59 1.93 31.11
CA LYS A 306 14.11 0.70 30.47
C LYS A 306 13.98 0.85 28.96
N ILE A 307 13.51 1.99 28.46
CA ILE A 307 13.40 2.16 27.00
C ILE A 307 14.78 2.31 26.35
N TRP A 308 15.73 2.96 27.01
CA TRP A 308 17.10 3.02 26.49
C TRP A 308 17.77 1.63 26.50
N THR A 309 17.55 0.82 27.54
CA THR A 309 18.05 -0.57 27.57
C THR A 309 17.32 -1.47 26.56
N LEU A 310 16.03 -1.31 26.34
CA LEU A 310 15.26 -2.07 25.35
C LEU A 310 15.58 -1.64 23.90
N GLN A 311 15.75 -0.35 23.64
CA GLN A 311 16.20 0.18 22.34
C GLN A 311 17.66 -0.18 22.03
N SER A 312 18.53 -0.30 23.05
CA SER A 312 19.88 -0.82 22.85
C SER A 312 19.94 -2.33 22.64
N GLN A 313 18.92 -3.05 23.09
CA GLN A 313 18.76 -4.49 22.80
C GLN A 313 18.16 -4.74 21.40
N ASN A 314 17.29 -3.86 20.91
CA ASN A 314 16.69 -4.01 19.57
C ASN A 314 17.54 -3.34 18.48
N SER A 315 18.48 -4.09 17.91
CA SER A 315 19.40 -3.62 16.87
C SER A 315 18.70 -3.18 15.57
N ILE A 316 17.50 -3.68 15.30
CA ILE A 316 16.71 -3.36 14.10
C ILE A 316 16.16 -1.94 14.20
N PHE A 317 15.60 -1.58 15.35
CA PHE A 317 15.04 -0.24 15.57
C PHE A 317 16.10 0.86 15.45
N GLN A 318 17.34 0.59 15.89
CA GLN A 318 18.47 1.54 15.71
C GLN A 318 18.95 1.67 14.27
N SER A 319 18.71 0.65 13.44
CA SER A 319 19.15 0.62 12.04
C SER A 319 18.21 1.36 11.08
N LEU A 320 16.99 1.66 11.52
CA LEU A 320 16.01 2.39 10.72
C LEU A 320 16.38 3.86 10.61
N SER A 321 16.34 4.41 9.39
CA SER A 321 16.52 5.83 9.17
C SER A 321 15.31 6.62 9.66
N ASP A 322 15.53 7.86 10.12
CA ASP A 322 14.44 8.78 10.50
C ASP A 322 13.43 8.99 9.36
N SER A 323 13.88 8.91 8.10
CA SER A 323 13.00 8.98 6.93
C SER A 323 12.07 7.79 6.80
N SER A 324 12.54 6.58 7.12
CA SER A 324 11.73 5.35 7.04
C SER A 324 10.69 5.33 8.16
N VAL A 325 11.08 5.75 9.37
CA VAL A 325 10.16 5.87 10.51
C VAL A 325 9.07 6.90 10.21
N TYR A 326 9.44 8.04 9.63
CA TYR A 326 8.47 9.05 9.21
C TYR A 326 7.49 8.51 8.15
N GLN A 327 7.96 7.75 7.16
CA GLN A 327 7.08 7.13 6.15
C GLN A 327 6.14 6.07 6.75
N ILE A 328 6.61 5.29 7.72
CA ILE A 328 5.76 4.33 8.45
C ILE A 328 4.66 5.10 9.19
N LEU A 329 5.04 6.15 9.91
CA LEU A 329 4.12 6.99 10.67
C LEU A 329 3.07 7.62 9.77
N HIS A 330 3.48 8.19 8.63
CA HIS A 330 2.56 8.75 7.64
C HIS A 330 1.61 7.69 7.06
N THR A 331 2.09 6.46 6.85
CA THR A 331 1.24 5.33 6.39
C THR A 331 0.20 4.97 7.44
N LEU A 332 0.58 4.89 8.72
CA LEU A 332 -0.35 4.62 9.82
C LEU A 332 -1.37 5.76 10.00
N ALA A 333 -0.92 7.01 9.91
CA ALA A 333 -1.74 8.20 10.03
C ALA A 333 -2.78 8.32 8.90
N SER A 334 -2.37 8.09 7.65
CA SER A 334 -3.28 8.14 6.49
C SER A 334 -4.39 7.08 6.52
N HIS A 335 -4.21 6.00 7.29
CA HIS A 335 -5.22 4.96 7.49
C HIS A 335 -6.00 5.10 8.80
N GLY A 336 -5.70 6.13 9.61
CA GLY A 336 -6.44 6.45 10.83
C GLY A 336 -6.09 5.61 12.06
N ASP A 337 -4.92 4.94 12.10
CA ASP A 337 -4.49 4.17 13.28
C ASP A 337 -3.85 5.09 14.32
N VAL A 338 -4.70 5.68 15.18
CA VAL A 338 -4.27 6.65 16.21
C VAL A 338 -3.33 6.01 17.23
N GLU A 339 -3.64 4.79 17.68
CA GLU A 339 -2.89 4.10 18.73
C GLU A 339 -1.45 3.82 18.29
N LEU A 340 -1.26 3.18 17.12
CA LEU A 340 0.08 2.89 16.62
C LEU A 340 0.84 4.16 16.25
N THR A 341 0.16 5.19 15.73
CA THR A 341 0.80 6.48 15.41
C THR A 341 1.35 7.14 16.67
N LEU A 342 0.56 7.22 17.75
CA LEU A 342 1.01 7.79 19.02
C LEU A 342 2.12 6.95 19.65
N ASN A 343 1.95 5.62 19.72
CA ASN A 343 2.97 4.73 20.25
C ASN A 343 4.31 4.91 19.52
N LEU A 344 4.32 4.93 18.18
CA LEU A 344 5.54 5.13 17.41
C LEU A 344 6.22 6.49 17.70
N ILE A 345 5.43 7.55 17.90
CA ILE A 345 5.95 8.87 18.27
C ILE A 345 6.57 8.84 19.66
N GLU A 346 5.88 8.22 20.62
CA GLU A 346 6.35 8.06 21.99
C GLU A 346 7.67 7.28 22.02
N TRP A 347 7.73 6.16 21.31
CA TRP A 347 8.93 5.32 21.24
C TRP A 347 10.12 6.02 20.55
N HIS A 348 9.92 6.67 19.41
CA HIS A 348 11.04 7.17 18.60
C HIS A 348 11.45 8.61 18.91
N TYR A 349 10.49 9.50 19.21
CA TYR A 349 10.74 10.93 19.27
C TYR A 349 10.78 11.49 20.69
N ILE A 350 10.04 10.94 21.66
CA ILE A 350 10.04 11.48 23.04
C ILE A 350 11.41 11.36 23.72
N HIS A 351 12.18 10.29 23.45
CA HIS A 351 13.54 10.16 24.00
C HIS A 351 14.58 11.08 23.36
N LYS A 352 14.36 11.56 22.12
CA LYS A 352 15.23 12.56 21.49
C LYS A 352 15.12 13.92 22.19
N THR A 353 13.97 14.20 22.79
CA THR A 353 13.71 15.44 23.55
C THR A 353 14.56 15.53 24.81
N LEU A 354 14.75 14.39 25.48
CA LEU A 354 15.64 14.26 26.64
C LEU A 354 17.12 14.43 26.27
N LYS A 355 17.48 14.29 24.98
CA LYS A 355 18.82 14.53 24.44
C LYS A 355 19.02 15.96 23.93
N GLY A 356 18.00 16.83 24.01
CA GLY A 356 18.06 18.23 23.57
C GLY A 356 17.58 18.50 22.15
N ASP A 357 17.05 17.51 21.43
CA ASP A 357 16.42 17.71 20.12
C ASP A 357 14.96 18.20 20.24
N ARG A 358 14.45 18.86 19.20
CA ARG A 358 13.07 19.40 19.18
C ARG A 358 12.04 18.27 19.33
N ALA A 359 11.13 18.45 20.28
CA ALA A 359 10.22 17.40 20.73
C ALA A 359 9.13 16.94 19.76
N LEU A 360 8.59 17.87 18.98
CA LEU A 360 7.54 17.60 18.02
C LEU A 360 7.77 18.55 16.85
N THR A 361 8.00 17.98 15.66
CA THR A 361 8.10 18.78 14.43
C THR A 361 6.72 19.05 13.88
N LYS A 362 6.61 20.03 12.96
CA LYS A 362 5.31 20.42 12.37
C LYS A 362 4.68 19.24 11.64
N GLU A 363 5.51 18.45 10.96
CA GLU A 363 5.12 17.28 10.20
C GLU A 363 4.49 16.20 11.08
N LEU A 364 5.09 15.92 12.25
CA LEU A 364 4.53 14.95 13.21
C LEU A 364 3.17 15.39 13.77
N CYS A 365 2.97 16.69 14.01
CA CYS A 365 1.66 17.21 14.39
C CYS A 365 0.62 17.00 13.31
N VAL A 366 1.00 17.24 12.05
CA VAL A 366 0.10 17.03 10.91
C VAL A 366 -0.29 15.56 10.82
N ASP A 367 0.64 14.63 10.95
CA ASP A 367 0.33 13.19 10.92
C ASP A 367 -0.54 12.76 12.12
N ILE A 368 -0.36 13.31 13.32
CA ILE A 368 -1.29 13.09 14.44
C ILE A 368 -2.68 13.61 14.09
N ILE A 369 -2.81 14.84 13.58
CA ILE A 369 -4.12 15.39 13.20
C ILE A 369 -4.76 14.53 12.10
N GLN A 370 -3.96 14.07 11.13
CA GLN A 370 -4.40 13.17 10.07
C GLN A 370 -4.95 11.86 10.64
N SER A 371 -4.25 11.21 11.58
CA SER A 371 -4.72 9.94 12.15
C SER A 371 -6.09 10.08 12.82
N TYR A 372 -6.33 11.16 13.57
CA TYR A 372 -7.65 11.46 14.15
C TYR A 372 -8.72 11.80 13.08
N CYS A 373 -8.33 12.42 11.97
CA CYS A 373 -9.24 12.73 10.86
C CYS A 373 -9.65 11.48 10.04
N PHE A 374 -8.75 10.52 9.88
CA PHE A 374 -9.01 9.26 9.16
C PHE A 374 -9.56 8.16 10.09
N PHE A 375 -9.52 8.35 11.41
CA PHE A 375 -10.09 7.42 12.38
C PHE A 375 -11.61 7.27 12.22
N ASN A 376 -12.03 6.05 11.90
CA ASN A 376 -13.43 5.66 11.83
C ASN A 376 -13.87 5.07 13.17
N ASP A 377 -14.67 5.81 13.94
CA ASP A 377 -15.19 5.34 15.23
C ASP A 377 -16.33 4.33 15.00
N PRO A 378 -16.12 3.03 15.30
CA PRO A 378 -17.13 1.99 15.08
C PRO A 378 -18.39 2.18 15.94
N ASP A 379 -18.31 2.90 17.07
CA ASP A 379 -19.38 3.03 18.07
C ASP A 379 -20.25 4.28 17.89
N SER A 380 -20.07 5.02 16.79
CA SER A 380 -20.79 6.28 16.48
C SER A 380 -22.24 6.06 15.99
N GLN A 381 -23.09 5.39 16.77
CA GLN A 381 -24.49 5.15 16.37
C GLN A 381 -25.46 6.28 16.71
N ASN A 382 -25.20 7.11 17.73
CA ASN A 382 -26.20 8.09 18.20
C ASN A 382 -25.75 9.56 18.23
N ASN A 383 -24.46 9.88 18.34
CA ASN A 383 -23.90 11.22 18.18
C ASN A 383 -22.43 11.13 17.77
N ASP A 384 -22.07 11.71 16.63
CA ASP A 384 -20.70 11.68 16.12
C ASP A 384 -19.82 12.74 16.80
N HIS A 385 -19.17 12.37 17.92
CA HIS A 385 -18.21 13.21 18.65
C HIS A 385 -16.81 13.22 18.02
N SER A 386 -16.62 12.57 16.86
CA SER A 386 -15.28 12.39 16.30
C SER A 386 -14.64 13.69 15.82
N MET A 387 -15.44 14.66 15.37
CA MET A 387 -14.95 15.99 15.01
C MET A 387 -14.55 16.81 16.26
N GLU A 388 -15.27 16.67 17.38
CA GLU A 388 -14.89 17.31 18.65
C GLU A 388 -13.51 16.84 19.13
N ARG A 389 -13.19 15.55 18.95
CA ARG A 389 -11.85 15.01 19.23
C ARG A 389 -10.77 15.63 18.32
N VAL A 390 -11.05 15.78 17.02
CA VAL A 390 -10.12 16.46 16.09
C VAL A 390 -9.88 17.90 16.53
N LEU A 391 -10.94 18.60 16.96
CA LEU A 391 -10.85 19.98 17.45
C LEU A 391 -10.03 20.10 18.74
N ASP A 392 -10.15 19.15 19.67
CA ASP A 392 -9.33 19.10 20.88
C ASP A 392 -7.83 18.92 20.57
N VAL A 393 -7.53 18.07 19.60
CA VAL A 393 -6.15 17.83 19.12
C VAL A 393 -5.61 19.09 18.42
N LEU A 394 -6.42 19.73 17.57
CA LEU A 394 -6.06 21.00 16.93
C LEU A 394 -5.76 22.09 17.98
N ASP A 395 -6.59 22.22 19.01
CA ASP A 395 -6.38 23.21 20.07
C ASP A 395 -5.11 22.95 20.89
N SER A 396 -4.84 21.68 21.17
CA SER A 396 -3.62 21.23 21.86
C SER A 396 -2.35 21.64 21.12
N PHE A 397 -2.39 21.73 19.79
CA PHE A 397 -1.24 22.15 18.98
C PHE A 397 -1.24 23.66 18.67
N ALA A 398 -2.39 24.26 18.41
CA ALA A 398 -2.53 25.69 18.17
C ALA A 398 -2.16 26.52 19.41
N SER A 399 -2.43 26.03 20.62
CA SER A 399 -1.99 26.66 21.87
C SER A 399 -0.47 26.63 22.10
N ARG A 400 0.25 25.71 21.44
CA ARG A 400 1.70 25.50 21.62
C ARG A 400 2.57 26.17 20.54
N SER A 401 1.97 26.86 19.57
CA SER A 401 2.67 27.47 18.45
C SER A 401 3.61 28.60 18.89
N LYS A 402 4.92 28.33 18.88
CA LYS A 402 5.97 29.38 18.88
C LYS A 402 6.13 29.92 17.46
N ALA A 403 6.75 31.10 17.28
CA ALA A 403 6.89 31.80 15.98
C ALA A 403 7.49 31.00 14.79
N ASN A 404 8.10 29.83 15.03
CA ASN A 404 8.62 28.93 13.99
C ASN A 404 7.74 27.67 13.76
N PHE A 405 6.58 27.61 14.41
CA PHE A 405 5.67 26.47 14.46
C PHE A 405 4.24 26.99 14.21
N GLU A 406 3.99 27.54 13.02
CA GLU A 406 2.64 27.99 12.66
C GLU A 406 1.96 26.90 11.82
N LEU A 407 0.92 26.30 12.39
CA LEU A 407 0.05 25.35 11.71
C LEU A 407 -0.87 26.15 10.78
N SER A 408 -0.85 25.87 9.48
CA SER A 408 -1.74 26.51 8.51
C SER A 408 -2.88 25.58 8.16
N TYR A 409 -4.02 26.14 7.74
CA TYR A 409 -5.13 25.36 7.21
C TYR A 409 -4.70 24.51 6.00
N LYS A 410 -3.72 24.96 5.22
CA LYS A 410 -3.20 24.23 4.04
C LYS A 410 -2.63 22.86 4.42
N ASP A 411 -2.06 22.74 5.62
CA ASP A 411 -1.42 21.51 6.08
C ASP A 411 -2.44 20.42 6.49
N VAL A 412 -3.63 20.83 6.96
CA VAL A 412 -4.61 19.92 7.59
C VAL A 412 -5.96 19.85 6.86
N SER A 413 -6.25 20.80 5.95
CA SER A 413 -7.59 20.93 5.37
C SER A 413 -8.04 19.73 4.55
N ASP A 414 -7.15 18.97 3.92
CA ASP A 414 -7.52 17.75 3.18
C ASP A 414 -7.99 16.65 4.13
N ALA A 415 -7.28 16.45 5.24
CA ALA A 415 -7.64 15.46 6.25
C ALA A 415 -8.93 15.84 6.98
N VAL A 416 -9.05 17.11 7.40
CA VAL A 416 -10.28 17.63 8.02
C VAL A 416 -11.44 17.54 7.03
N SER A 417 -11.22 17.81 5.75
CA SER A 417 -12.23 17.65 4.70
C SER A 417 -12.68 16.20 4.53
N HIS A 418 -11.78 15.23 4.62
CA HIS A 418 -12.15 13.80 4.64
C HIS A 418 -13.04 13.47 5.84
N LYS A 419 -12.68 14.00 7.02
CA LYS A 419 -13.50 13.82 8.23
C LYS A 419 -14.89 14.41 8.08
N ILE A 420 -14.99 15.62 7.53
CA ILE A 420 -16.26 16.29 7.24
C ILE A 420 -17.10 15.49 6.24
N HIS A 421 -16.47 14.95 5.19
CA HIS A 421 -17.16 14.17 4.16
C HIS A 421 -17.81 12.90 4.73
N ASN A 422 -17.13 12.26 5.69
CA ASN A 422 -17.60 11.03 6.35
C ASN A 422 -18.34 11.27 7.67
N TYR A 423 -18.68 12.53 7.99
CA TYR A 423 -19.36 12.88 9.22
C TYR A 423 -20.76 12.29 9.26
N LYS A 424 -21.10 11.58 10.33
CA LYS A 424 -22.44 10.98 10.47
C LYS A 424 -23.41 12.00 11.05
N VAL A 425 -24.25 12.58 10.21
CA VAL A 425 -25.32 13.49 10.65
C VAL A 425 -26.39 12.68 11.37
N ALA A 426 -26.70 13.09 12.62
CA ALA A 426 -27.81 12.55 13.38
C ALA A 426 -29.14 12.96 12.72
N ASP A 427 -29.85 12.01 12.12
CA ASP A 427 -31.16 12.27 11.51
C ASP A 427 -32.24 12.32 12.60
N GLU A 428 -32.73 13.52 12.91
CA GLU A 428 -33.81 13.71 13.88
C GLU A 428 -35.05 12.86 13.58
N ASN A 429 -35.32 12.53 12.31
CA ASN A 429 -36.46 11.67 11.96
C ASN A 429 -36.20 10.20 12.31
N VAL A 430 -34.94 9.75 12.28
CA VAL A 430 -34.54 8.43 12.78
C VAL A 430 -34.62 8.42 14.30
N ILE A 431 -34.15 9.47 14.97
CA ILE A 431 -34.26 9.60 16.44
C ILE A 431 -35.73 9.64 16.87
N LYS A 432 -36.59 10.43 16.20
CA LYS A 432 -38.04 10.47 16.48
C LYS A 432 -38.73 9.14 16.17
N ALA A 433 -38.27 8.40 15.15
CA ALA A 433 -38.77 7.06 14.85
C ALA A 433 -38.35 6.06 15.93
N GLN A 434 -37.09 6.08 16.38
CA GLN A 434 -36.58 5.25 17.48
C GLN A 434 -37.27 5.59 18.82
N GLN A 435 -37.52 6.86 19.11
CA GLN A 435 -38.26 7.29 20.31
C GLN A 435 -39.71 6.83 20.27
N LYS A 436 -40.36 6.89 19.11
CA LYS A 436 -41.71 6.31 18.92
C LYS A 436 -41.68 4.80 19.04
N GLU A 437 -40.66 4.12 18.52
CA GLU A 437 -40.46 2.68 18.64
C GLU A 437 -40.28 2.28 20.11
N MET A 438 -39.38 2.96 20.85
CA MET A 438 -39.21 2.79 22.29
C MET A 438 -40.51 3.02 23.06
N GLY A 439 -41.23 4.11 22.78
CA GLY A 439 -42.53 4.37 23.41
C GLY A 439 -43.59 3.32 23.06
N THR A 440 -43.50 2.69 21.88
CA THR A 440 -44.39 1.60 21.47
C THR A 440 -43.98 0.29 22.15
N ILE A 441 -42.69 0.02 22.29
CA ILE A 441 -42.14 -1.14 23.02
C ILE A 441 -42.52 -1.05 24.50
N GLU A 442 -42.31 0.11 25.15
CA GLU A 442 -42.72 0.35 26.54
C GLU A 442 -44.23 0.23 26.73
N PHE A 443 -45.02 0.66 25.74
CA PHE A 443 -46.48 0.46 25.74
C PHE A 443 -46.86 -1.02 25.59
N ILE A 444 -46.18 -1.79 24.74
CA ILE A 444 -46.43 -3.23 24.54
C ILE A 444 -46.00 -4.03 25.78
N GLU A 445 -44.86 -3.69 26.37
CA GLU A 445 -44.34 -4.30 27.61
C GLU A 445 -45.27 -4.02 28.80
N SER A 446 -45.83 -2.81 28.90
CA SER A 446 -46.85 -2.48 29.91
C SER A 446 -48.23 -3.11 29.65
N SER A 447 -48.46 -3.64 28.44
CA SER A 447 -49.73 -4.26 28.04
C SER A 447 -49.82 -5.78 28.30
N ASN A 448 -48.80 -6.42 28.89
CA ASN A 448 -48.81 -7.85 29.26
C ASN A 448 -49.32 -8.81 28.17
N GLN A 449 -48.98 -8.56 26.89
CA GLN A 449 -49.23 -9.55 25.84
C GLN A 449 -47.95 -10.32 25.54
N GLU A 450 -47.97 -11.61 25.88
CA GLU A 450 -46.94 -12.61 25.64
C GLU A 450 -46.68 -12.78 24.13
N SER A 451 -45.83 -11.94 23.53
CA SER A 451 -45.08 -12.29 22.31
C SER A 451 -43.96 -11.28 22.05
N VAL A 452 -42.92 -11.29 22.89
CA VAL A 452 -41.69 -10.48 22.70
C VAL A 452 -40.88 -10.96 21.48
N SER A 453 -41.18 -12.16 20.96
CA SER A 453 -40.40 -12.84 19.92
C SER A 453 -40.59 -12.30 18.49
N SER A 454 -41.59 -11.45 18.22
CA SER A 454 -41.91 -10.95 16.87
C SER A 454 -41.52 -9.48 16.63
N LEU A 455 -40.89 -8.82 17.61
CA LEU A 455 -40.45 -7.41 17.51
C LEU A 455 -39.16 -7.21 16.70
N ALA A 456 -38.42 -8.29 16.42
CA ALA A 456 -37.18 -8.24 15.64
C ALA A 456 -37.41 -8.09 14.12
N ASP A 457 -38.60 -8.44 13.62
CA ASP A 457 -38.92 -8.50 12.18
C ASP A 457 -39.77 -7.32 11.66
N LEU A 458 -40.03 -6.30 12.50
CA LEU A 458 -40.76 -5.11 12.06
C LEU A 458 -39.85 -4.24 11.17
N PRO A 459 -40.39 -3.66 10.07
CA PRO A 459 -39.62 -2.77 9.21
C PRO A 459 -39.21 -1.50 9.98
N ARG A 460 -37.91 -1.39 10.29
CA ARG A 460 -37.32 -0.25 10.99
C ARG A 460 -36.84 0.81 10.00
N LYS A 461 -37.09 2.09 10.30
CA LYS A 461 -36.47 3.20 9.56
C LYS A 461 -35.06 3.43 10.11
N ILE A 462 -34.07 2.75 9.52
CA ILE A 462 -32.67 2.78 9.95
C ILE A 462 -31.96 4.07 9.47
N SER A 463 -32.34 4.59 8.31
CA SER A 463 -31.76 5.82 7.74
C SER A 463 -32.71 6.48 6.75
N ASN A 464 -32.62 7.81 6.58
CA ASN A 464 -33.16 8.45 5.38
C ASN A 464 -32.18 8.25 4.22
N ARG A 465 -32.62 7.48 3.20
CA ARG A 465 -31.90 7.32 1.93
C ARG A 465 -31.57 8.66 1.26
N ASN A 466 -32.40 9.69 1.42
CA ASN A 466 -32.11 11.02 0.86
C ASN A 466 -30.93 11.76 1.53
N ILE A 467 -30.50 11.34 2.73
CA ILE A 467 -29.34 11.90 3.44
C ILE A 467 -28.11 10.99 3.25
N ASN A 468 -28.32 9.66 3.16
CA ASN A 468 -27.25 8.66 3.21
C ASN A 468 -27.04 7.79 1.94
N ASP A 469 -27.97 7.75 0.96
CA ASP A 469 -27.89 6.87 -0.24
C ASP A 469 -27.32 7.55 -1.49
N SER A 470 -26.92 8.83 -1.43
CA SER A 470 -25.90 9.25 -2.39
C SER A 470 -24.62 8.53 -1.95
N GLY A 471 -24.26 7.43 -2.62
CA GLY A 471 -23.04 6.67 -2.32
C GLY A 471 -21.74 7.48 -2.43
N HIS A 472 -21.82 8.80 -2.64
CA HIS A 472 -20.78 9.81 -2.81
C HIS A 472 -21.19 11.20 -2.24
N GLY A 473 -22.31 11.33 -1.48
CA GLY A 473 -22.83 12.66 -1.12
C GLY A 473 -22.34 13.16 0.21
N ASN A 474 -21.61 14.27 0.16
CA ASN A 474 -21.26 15.07 1.33
C ASN A 474 -22.54 15.46 2.10
N PRO A 475 -22.70 15.04 3.36
CA PRO A 475 -23.92 15.29 4.14
C PRO A 475 -24.17 16.78 4.40
N LEU A 476 -23.12 17.60 4.29
CA LEU A 476 -23.19 19.05 4.42
C LEU A 476 -23.69 19.76 3.14
N LEU A 477 -23.95 19.04 2.03
CA LEU A 477 -24.61 19.64 0.84
C LEU A 477 -26.01 20.17 1.17
N ASN A 478 -26.67 19.60 2.19
CA ASN A 478 -27.86 20.20 2.76
C ASN A 478 -27.46 21.39 3.63
N THR A 479 -27.95 22.58 3.30
CA THR A 479 -27.65 23.82 4.02
C THR A 479 -28.09 23.79 5.49
N GLU A 480 -29.17 23.09 5.84
CA GLU A 480 -29.60 22.93 7.24
C GLU A 480 -28.60 22.07 8.02
N ASN A 481 -28.14 20.96 7.44
CA ASN A 481 -27.11 20.12 8.05
C ASN A 481 -25.79 20.89 8.21
N LEU A 482 -25.42 21.71 7.22
CA LEU A 482 -24.24 22.58 7.29
C LEU A 482 -24.36 23.60 8.42
N GLN A 483 -25.52 24.24 8.56
CA GLN A 483 -25.78 25.20 9.65
C GLN A 483 -25.65 24.50 11.00
N VAL A 484 -26.38 23.41 11.22
CA VAL A 484 -26.33 22.64 12.48
C VAL A 484 -24.89 22.19 12.78
N PHE A 485 -24.18 21.66 11.78
CA PHE A 485 -22.78 21.25 11.94
C PHE A 485 -21.90 22.41 12.42
N ILE A 486 -21.96 23.57 11.76
CA ILE A 486 -21.16 24.73 12.17
C ILE A 486 -21.55 25.19 13.57
N GLU A 487 -22.84 25.29 13.86
CA GLU A 487 -23.33 25.75 15.17
C GLU A 487 -22.89 24.84 16.30
N THR A 488 -23.06 23.53 16.17
CA THR A 488 -22.68 22.55 17.19
C THR A 488 -21.19 22.63 17.52
N HIS A 489 -20.33 22.68 16.51
CA HIS A 489 -18.88 22.65 16.71
C HIS A 489 -18.33 24.01 17.16
N ILE A 490 -18.89 25.14 16.69
CA ILE A 490 -18.52 26.46 17.21
C ILE A 490 -18.96 26.60 18.67
N ASP A 491 -20.18 26.17 19.03
CA ASP A 491 -20.64 26.19 20.42
C ASP A 491 -19.75 25.32 21.32
N TYR A 492 -19.28 24.18 20.81
CA TYR A 492 -18.31 23.34 21.51
C TYR A 492 -16.99 24.08 21.78
N LEU A 493 -16.40 24.69 20.75
CA LEU A 493 -15.16 25.47 20.86
C LEU A 493 -15.31 26.64 21.85
N LEU A 494 -16.41 27.39 21.75
CA LEU A 494 -16.69 28.51 22.64
C LEU A 494 -16.88 28.06 24.10
N LYS A 495 -17.59 26.95 24.34
CA LYS A 495 -17.77 26.38 25.69
C LYS A 495 -16.45 25.94 26.31
N LYS A 496 -15.53 25.37 25.52
CA LYS A 496 -14.21 24.95 25.98
C LYS A 496 -13.20 26.09 26.15
N SER A 497 -13.54 27.32 25.73
CA SER A 497 -12.64 28.47 25.78
C SER A 497 -11.29 28.20 25.07
N VAL A 498 -11.38 27.59 23.89
CA VAL A 498 -10.22 27.23 23.05
C VAL A 498 -9.47 28.47 22.54
N ASN A 499 -8.25 28.26 22.03
CA ASN A 499 -7.45 29.32 21.41
C ASN A 499 -8.17 29.90 20.16
N PRO A 500 -8.25 31.23 19.98
CA PRO A 500 -8.79 31.85 18.76
C PRO A 500 -8.17 31.33 17.46
N ALA A 501 -6.88 30.96 17.47
CA ALA A 501 -6.21 30.37 16.32
C ALA A 501 -6.85 29.03 15.88
N THR A 502 -7.33 28.23 16.84
CA THR A 502 -8.05 26.98 16.58
C THR A 502 -9.37 27.25 15.87
N ILE A 503 -10.11 28.27 16.31
CA ILE A 503 -11.37 28.69 15.67
C ILE A 503 -11.08 29.14 14.23
N GLN A 504 -10.06 29.97 14.02
CA GLN A 504 -9.65 30.42 12.68
C GLN A 504 -9.27 29.24 11.77
N LEU A 505 -8.50 28.27 12.28
CA LEU A 505 -8.13 27.08 11.52
C LEU A 505 -9.34 26.22 11.15
N PHE A 506 -10.26 26.00 12.09
CA PHE A 506 -11.49 25.25 11.85
C PHE A 506 -12.35 25.93 10.79
N VAL A 507 -12.58 27.24 10.92
CA VAL A 507 -13.34 28.02 9.94
C VAL A 507 -12.67 27.96 8.57
N ASN A 508 -11.35 28.17 8.48
CA ASN A 508 -10.61 28.05 7.22
C ASN A 508 -10.77 26.67 6.57
N CYS A 509 -10.74 25.60 7.37
CA CYS A 509 -10.94 24.23 6.87
C CYS A 509 -12.37 24.02 6.33
N ILE A 510 -13.40 24.52 7.04
CA ILE A 510 -14.80 24.44 6.56
C ILE A 510 -14.96 25.21 5.26
N ILE A 511 -14.53 26.48 5.21
CA ILE A 511 -14.70 27.31 4.01
C ILE A 511 -13.92 26.73 2.82
N ASN A 512 -12.72 26.17 3.05
CA ASN A 512 -11.98 25.47 2.00
C ASN A 512 -12.68 24.19 1.53
N HIS A 513 -13.24 23.41 2.44
CA HIS A 513 -14.06 22.24 2.11
C HIS A 513 -15.27 22.65 1.24
N LEU A 514 -16.00 23.68 1.64
CA LEU A 514 -17.14 24.21 0.87
C LEU A 514 -16.70 24.72 -0.51
N ASN A 515 -15.56 25.40 -0.62
CA ASN A 515 -15.03 25.82 -1.92
C ASN A 515 -14.67 24.63 -2.85
N LYS A 516 -14.28 23.47 -2.29
CA LYS A 516 -13.97 22.26 -3.07
C LYS A 516 -15.22 21.49 -3.51
N PHE A 517 -16.24 21.43 -2.64
CA PHE A 517 -17.38 20.52 -2.82
C PHE A 517 -18.75 21.21 -3.01
N GLN A 518 -18.83 22.53 -2.85
CA GLN A 518 -20.05 23.32 -2.97
C GLN A 518 -19.83 24.61 -3.79
N ASN A 519 -20.92 25.32 -4.05
CA ASN A 519 -20.89 26.63 -4.71
C ASN A 519 -20.79 27.79 -3.68
N CYS A 520 -20.69 29.02 -4.19
CA CYS A 520 -20.58 30.21 -3.36
C CYS A 520 -21.72 30.36 -2.33
N SER A 521 -22.93 29.86 -2.64
CA SER A 521 -24.06 29.90 -1.72
C SER A 521 -23.79 29.15 -0.42
N GLY A 522 -23.12 28.00 -0.49
CA GLY A 522 -22.73 27.23 0.70
C GLY A 522 -21.80 28.00 1.64
N ILE A 523 -20.83 28.73 1.06
CA ILE A 523 -19.94 29.61 1.83
C ILE A 523 -20.71 30.75 2.49
N ILE A 524 -21.65 31.38 1.78
CA ILE A 524 -22.43 32.48 2.33
C ILE A 524 -23.33 32.01 3.48
N VAL A 525 -23.94 30.84 3.34
CA VAL A 525 -24.69 30.21 4.43
C VAL A 525 -23.79 29.98 5.64
N ALA A 526 -22.60 29.41 5.44
CA ALA A 526 -21.65 29.19 6.53
C ALA A 526 -21.22 30.50 7.21
N LEU A 527 -20.90 31.55 6.45
CA LEU A 527 -20.55 32.86 6.99
C LEU A 527 -21.71 33.51 7.76
N ASN A 528 -22.94 33.36 7.27
CA ASN A 528 -24.14 33.85 7.94
C ASN A 528 -24.38 33.13 9.29
N THR A 529 -24.12 31.82 9.35
CA THR A 529 -24.16 31.04 10.60
C THR A 529 -23.06 31.45 11.57
N LEU A 530 -21.84 31.71 11.09
CA LEU A 530 -20.77 32.21 11.96
C LEU A 530 -21.11 33.58 12.55
N LYS A 531 -21.73 34.45 11.74
CA LYS A 531 -22.20 35.77 12.21
C LYS A 531 -23.26 35.68 13.31
N SER A 532 -24.21 34.75 13.19
CA SER A 532 -25.25 34.60 14.22
C SER A 532 -24.67 34.16 15.57
N LYS A 533 -23.52 33.47 15.57
CA LYS A 533 -22.77 33.09 16.78
C LYS A 533 -21.86 34.19 17.32
N ASN A 534 -21.25 34.98 16.45
CA ASN A 534 -20.43 36.12 16.85
C ASN A 534 -20.58 37.29 15.87
N PHE A 535 -21.16 38.41 16.33
CA PHE A 535 -21.35 39.60 15.52
C PHE A 535 -20.03 40.19 14.99
N ASN A 536 -18.91 40.01 15.71
CA ASN A 536 -17.59 40.50 15.34
C ASN A 536 -16.71 39.46 14.61
N PHE A 537 -17.27 38.32 14.18
CA PHE A 537 -16.49 37.21 13.62
C PHE A 537 -15.59 37.60 12.44
N ILE A 538 -15.95 38.63 11.67
CA ILE A 538 -15.15 39.14 10.54
C ILE A 538 -13.79 39.70 10.97
N ASN A 539 -13.72 40.30 12.17
CA ASN A 539 -12.50 40.86 12.71
C ASN A 539 -11.73 39.82 13.54
N GLU A 540 -12.45 38.88 14.16
CA GLU A 540 -11.87 37.95 15.15
C GLU A 540 -11.48 36.60 14.53
N TRP A 541 -12.28 36.08 13.59
CA TRP A 541 -12.16 34.70 13.07
C TRP A 541 -11.80 34.63 11.59
N LEU A 542 -11.93 35.72 10.82
CA LEU A 542 -11.52 35.75 9.42
C LEU A 542 -10.11 36.34 9.27
N ASN A 543 -9.28 35.68 8.46
CA ASN A 543 -7.93 36.13 8.10
C ASN A 543 -7.80 36.32 6.57
N SER A 544 -6.62 36.75 6.10
CA SER A 544 -6.36 36.97 4.67
C SER A 544 -6.57 35.72 3.82
N ASP A 545 -6.24 34.55 4.35
CA ASP A 545 -6.40 33.26 3.66
C ASP A 545 -7.88 32.98 3.36
N LEU A 546 -8.77 33.28 4.30
CA LEU A 546 -10.20 33.05 4.12
C LEU A 546 -10.78 33.92 3.00
N PHE A 547 -10.37 35.18 2.89
CA PHE A 547 -10.75 36.03 1.77
C PHE A 547 -10.21 35.51 0.44
N GLU A 548 -9.03 34.90 0.41
CA GLU A 548 -8.52 34.25 -0.81
C GLU A 548 -9.40 33.05 -1.22
N ILE A 549 -9.78 32.19 -0.27
CA ILE A 549 -10.66 31.05 -0.53
C ILE A 549 -12.03 31.53 -1.00
N PHE A 550 -12.59 32.57 -0.38
CA PHE A 550 -13.91 33.08 -0.73
C PHE A 550 -13.93 33.69 -2.15
N VAL A 551 -12.93 34.51 -2.49
CA VAL A 551 -12.79 35.07 -3.84
C VAL A 551 -12.62 33.96 -4.89
N ARG A 552 -11.89 32.88 -4.57
CA ARG A 552 -11.75 31.72 -5.45
C ARG A 552 -13.09 30.98 -5.65
N SER A 553 -13.91 30.86 -4.61
CA SER A 553 -15.24 30.26 -4.72
C SER A 553 -16.18 31.08 -5.61
N ILE A 554 -16.11 32.40 -5.49
CA ILE A 554 -16.86 33.33 -6.35
C ILE A 554 -16.47 33.15 -7.82
N ALA A 555 -15.17 33.03 -8.13
CA ALA A 555 -14.67 32.76 -9.49
C ALA A 555 -15.16 31.43 -10.08
N ASN A 556 -15.48 30.47 -9.22
CA ASN A 556 -15.95 29.15 -9.61
C ASN A 556 -17.48 29.03 -9.67
N SER A 557 -18.21 29.97 -9.09
CA SER A 557 -19.67 29.94 -9.02
C SER A 557 -20.32 30.68 -10.20
N PRO A 558 -21.27 30.05 -10.91
CA PRO A 558 -21.96 30.71 -12.03
C PRO A 558 -22.91 31.84 -11.61
N ALA A 559 -23.30 31.89 -10.33
CA ALA A 559 -24.30 32.82 -9.78
C ALA A 559 -23.71 33.75 -8.70
N ALA A 560 -22.49 34.26 -8.89
CA ALA A 560 -21.79 35.08 -7.89
C ALA A 560 -21.22 36.40 -8.46
N ARG A 561 -21.96 37.09 -9.33
CA ARG A 561 -21.56 38.35 -9.96
C ARG A 561 -21.81 39.54 -9.02
N LEU A 562 -23.04 39.72 -8.57
CA LEU A 562 -23.43 40.74 -7.59
C LEU A 562 -22.76 40.47 -6.24
N THR A 563 -22.71 39.19 -5.85
CA THR A 563 -21.96 38.75 -4.68
C THR A 563 -20.48 39.10 -4.78
N GLY A 564 -19.87 38.88 -5.96
CA GLY A 564 -18.48 39.27 -6.25
C GLY A 564 -18.24 40.77 -6.17
N GLN A 565 -19.17 41.58 -6.68
CA GLN A 565 -19.12 43.04 -6.59
C GLN A 565 -19.13 43.53 -5.14
N GLU A 566 -20.01 43.01 -4.30
CA GLU A 566 -20.07 43.40 -2.89
C GLU A 566 -18.79 43.04 -2.14
N LEU A 567 -18.27 41.82 -2.35
CA LEU A 567 -17.00 41.43 -1.75
C LEU A 567 -15.85 42.32 -2.25
N TYR A 568 -15.83 42.63 -3.54
CA TYR A 568 -14.82 43.49 -4.14
C TYR A 568 -14.83 44.88 -3.51
N GLN A 569 -16.00 45.51 -3.37
CA GLN A 569 -16.14 46.81 -2.72
C GLN A 569 -15.67 46.78 -1.27
N TYR A 570 -16.04 45.73 -0.53
CA TYR A 570 -15.60 45.54 0.85
C TYR A 570 -14.07 45.39 0.96
N LEU A 571 -13.45 44.56 0.13
CA LEU A 571 -12.00 44.38 0.13
C LEU A 571 -11.26 45.66 -0.26
N LYS A 572 -11.75 46.40 -1.27
CA LYS A 572 -11.20 47.68 -1.71
C LYS A 572 -11.24 48.75 -0.61
N GLN A 573 -12.26 48.72 0.26
CA GLN A 573 -12.33 49.59 1.43
C GLN A 573 -11.36 49.18 2.56
N ARG A 574 -11.07 47.88 2.69
CA ARG A 574 -10.19 47.34 3.74
C ARG A 574 -8.69 47.39 3.39
N GLY A 575 -8.32 47.41 2.11
CA GLY A 575 -6.92 47.45 1.68
C GLY A 575 -6.72 47.12 0.20
N ALA A 576 -5.46 46.91 -0.19
CA ALA A 576 -5.10 46.58 -1.56
C ALA A 576 -5.48 45.12 -1.90
N ILE A 577 -6.21 44.94 -3.00
CA ILE A 577 -6.59 43.64 -3.54
C ILE A 577 -5.39 43.09 -4.35
N SER A 578 -5.04 41.82 -4.12
CA SER A 578 -3.95 41.18 -4.87
C SER A 578 -4.31 40.97 -6.35
N GLN A 579 -3.29 40.91 -7.21
CA GLN A 579 -3.47 40.64 -8.65
C GLN A 579 -4.22 39.33 -8.91
N GLN A 580 -3.97 38.29 -8.12
CA GLN A 580 -4.66 37.00 -8.24
C GLN A 580 -6.15 37.10 -7.85
N GLN A 581 -6.49 37.90 -6.83
CA GLN A 581 -7.88 38.15 -6.46
C GLN A 581 -8.61 38.91 -7.57
N HIS A 582 -7.96 39.89 -8.21
CA HIS A 582 -8.53 40.57 -9.38
C HIS A 582 -8.83 39.60 -10.54
N LEU A 583 -7.90 38.70 -10.87
CA LEU A 583 -8.13 37.68 -11.90
C LEU A 583 -9.37 36.82 -11.59
N ASN A 584 -9.54 36.43 -10.32
CA ASN A 584 -10.70 35.67 -9.87
C ASN A 584 -12.02 36.45 -10.02
N PHE A 585 -12.05 37.76 -9.76
CA PHE A 585 -13.21 38.61 -10.02
C PHE A 585 -13.50 38.77 -11.53
N ILE A 586 -12.47 38.86 -12.37
CA ILE A 586 -12.64 38.83 -13.82
C ILE A 586 -13.26 37.48 -14.23
N PHE A 587 -12.76 36.36 -13.70
CA PHE A 587 -13.29 35.04 -14.04
C PHE A 587 -14.73 34.82 -13.57
N SER A 588 -15.15 35.40 -12.44
CA SER A 588 -16.56 35.30 -12.01
C SER A 588 -17.50 36.02 -12.98
N SER A 589 -17.06 37.12 -13.59
CA SER A 589 -17.86 37.85 -14.58
C SER A 589 -18.09 37.06 -15.89
N LEU A 590 -17.20 36.11 -16.21
CA LEU A 590 -17.15 35.31 -17.45
C LEU A 590 -17.81 33.91 -17.36
N ARG A 591 -18.65 33.63 -16.36
CA ARG A 591 -19.17 32.27 -16.11
C ARG A 591 -20.61 31.99 -16.59
N ASP A 592 -21.39 33.02 -16.92
CA ASP A 592 -22.78 32.87 -17.37
C ASP A 592 -22.87 32.81 -18.90
N LEU A 593 -24.06 32.48 -19.43
CA LEU A 593 -24.35 32.48 -20.86
C LEU A 593 -24.30 33.89 -21.47
N ASN A 594 -24.54 34.91 -20.66
CA ASN A 594 -24.64 36.30 -21.08
C ASN A 594 -23.44 37.13 -20.61
N TYR A 595 -22.95 37.99 -21.49
CA TYR A 595 -21.91 38.98 -21.18
C TYR A 595 -22.37 39.96 -20.09
N HIS A 596 -21.49 40.30 -19.15
CA HIS A 596 -21.80 41.20 -18.03
C HIS A 596 -20.85 42.41 -17.98
N PRO A 597 -21.33 43.66 -17.87
CA PRO A 597 -20.48 44.86 -17.85
C PRO A 597 -19.53 44.99 -16.65
N LEU A 598 -19.65 44.11 -15.66
CA LEU A 598 -18.65 43.99 -14.57
C LEU A 598 -17.31 43.45 -15.08
N PHE A 599 -17.31 42.71 -16.19
CA PHE A 599 -16.08 42.26 -16.84
C PHE A 599 -15.21 43.45 -17.25
N GLU A 600 -15.80 44.42 -17.94
CA GLU A 600 -15.12 45.64 -18.41
C GLU A 600 -14.53 46.43 -17.23
N TYR A 601 -15.29 46.50 -16.13
CA TYR A 601 -14.87 47.16 -14.89
C TYR A 601 -13.68 46.46 -14.22
N TYR A 602 -13.74 45.14 -14.02
CA TYR A 602 -12.67 44.41 -13.36
C TYR A 602 -11.37 44.37 -14.18
N VAL A 603 -11.47 44.32 -15.51
CA VAL A 603 -10.29 44.40 -16.39
C VAL A 603 -9.67 45.79 -16.31
N PHE A 604 -10.47 46.86 -16.31
CA PHE A 604 -9.97 48.23 -16.12
C PHE A 604 -9.19 48.36 -14.81
N GLU A 605 -9.78 47.93 -13.69
CA GLU A 605 -9.13 48.01 -12.38
C GLU A 605 -7.87 47.13 -12.29
N TYR A 606 -7.85 45.97 -12.94
CA TYR A 606 -6.67 45.11 -13.04
C TYR A 606 -5.52 45.81 -13.79
N LEU A 607 -5.82 46.47 -14.91
CA LEU A 607 -4.84 47.19 -15.70
C LEU A 607 -4.28 48.41 -14.95
N MET A 608 -5.14 49.13 -14.22
CA MET A 608 -4.71 50.28 -13.40
C MET A 608 -3.80 49.87 -12.23
N LEU A 609 -3.89 48.63 -11.72
CA LEU A 609 -3.02 48.15 -10.66
C LEU A 609 -1.62 47.76 -11.13
N SER A 610 -1.47 47.28 -12.37
CA SER A 610 -0.20 46.80 -12.91
C SER A 610 -0.19 46.80 -14.44
N PRO A 611 -0.04 47.98 -15.07
CA PRO A 611 -0.10 48.11 -16.54
C PRO A 611 0.99 47.31 -17.28
N ALA A 612 2.11 47.00 -16.60
CA ALA A 612 3.28 46.35 -17.18
C ALA A 612 3.22 44.81 -17.28
N LYS A 613 2.22 44.13 -16.70
CA LYS A 613 2.17 42.66 -16.68
C LYS A 613 0.75 42.13 -16.87
N ILE A 614 0.33 42.00 -18.13
CA ILE A 614 -0.88 41.26 -18.50
C ILE A 614 -0.59 39.76 -18.38
N SER A 615 -1.44 39.02 -17.66
CA SER A 615 -1.29 37.58 -17.49
C SER A 615 -1.70 36.84 -18.76
N SER A 616 -0.85 35.96 -19.29
CA SER A 616 -1.20 35.11 -20.44
C SER A 616 -2.39 34.19 -20.15
N GLN A 617 -2.57 33.79 -18.88
CA GLN A 617 -3.72 33.01 -18.44
C GLN A 617 -5.04 33.79 -18.56
N LEU A 618 -4.99 35.11 -18.34
CA LEU A 618 -6.15 36.00 -18.48
C LEU A 618 -6.61 36.03 -19.94
N ILE A 619 -5.69 36.29 -20.87
CA ILE A 619 -5.97 36.34 -22.32
C ILE A 619 -6.53 34.99 -22.80
N GLN A 620 -5.88 33.87 -22.44
CA GLN A 620 -6.33 32.54 -22.82
C GLN A 620 -7.73 32.22 -22.28
N ARG A 621 -8.06 32.68 -21.07
CA ARG A 621 -9.38 32.43 -20.48
C ARG A 621 -10.47 33.26 -21.15
N ILE A 622 -10.21 34.53 -21.43
CA ILE A 622 -11.15 35.42 -22.14
C ILE A 622 -11.39 34.91 -23.57
N SER A 623 -10.33 34.55 -24.30
CA SER A 623 -10.45 34.05 -25.67
C SER A 623 -11.20 32.71 -25.76
N SER A 624 -11.13 31.89 -24.71
CA SER A 624 -11.89 30.64 -24.61
C SER A 624 -13.39 30.81 -24.31
N PHE A 625 -13.86 32.02 -24.01
CA PHE A 625 -15.25 32.26 -23.65
C PHE A 625 -16.16 32.36 -24.89
N SER A 626 -17.09 31.42 -25.05
CA SER A 626 -17.90 31.25 -26.26
C SER A 626 -18.91 32.37 -26.53
N HIS A 627 -19.29 33.15 -25.52
CA HIS A 627 -20.35 34.16 -25.60
C HIS A 627 -19.82 35.59 -25.42
N LEU A 628 -18.56 35.83 -25.81
CA LEU A 628 -17.96 37.16 -25.75
C LEU A 628 -18.68 38.11 -26.73
N ASP A 629 -19.29 39.17 -26.21
CA ASP A 629 -19.97 40.19 -27.01
C ASP A 629 -18.97 41.12 -27.73
N HIS A 630 -19.47 42.09 -28.48
CA HIS A 630 -18.62 43.06 -29.19
C HIS A 630 -17.70 43.84 -28.25
N ARG A 631 -18.18 44.22 -27.05
CA ARG A 631 -17.39 44.99 -26.07
C ARG A 631 -16.29 44.15 -25.44
N GLY A 632 -16.60 42.90 -25.11
CA GLY A 632 -15.61 41.93 -24.63
C GLY A 632 -14.53 41.65 -25.66
N ARG A 633 -14.85 41.63 -26.96
CA ARG A 633 -13.86 41.51 -28.03
C ARG A 633 -12.93 42.71 -28.11
N ILE A 634 -13.46 43.93 -28.00
CA ILE A 634 -12.65 45.16 -27.91
C ILE A 634 -11.65 45.07 -26.74
N VAL A 635 -12.12 44.62 -25.57
CA VAL A 635 -11.25 44.43 -24.39
C VAL A 635 -10.19 43.36 -24.65
N LEU A 636 -10.54 42.25 -25.31
CA LEU A 636 -9.58 41.20 -25.66
C LEU A 636 -8.52 41.71 -26.66
N GLU A 637 -8.92 42.44 -27.70
CA GLU A 637 -8.01 43.04 -28.68
C GLU A 637 -7.02 44.02 -28.01
N PHE A 638 -7.49 44.80 -27.04
CA PHE A 638 -6.63 45.66 -26.24
C PHE A 638 -5.61 44.86 -25.41
N LEU A 639 -6.05 43.78 -24.77
CA LEU A 639 -5.18 42.91 -23.96
C LEU A 639 -4.17 42.11 -24.80
N GLU A 640 -4.50 41.80 -26.06
CA GLU A 640 -3.63 41.13 -27.03
C GLU A 640 -2.63 42.09 -27.69
N SER A 641 -2.88 43.40 -27.63
CA SER A 641 -1.91 44.39 -28.10
C SER A 641 -0.66 44.30 -27.23
N GLU A 642 0.50 43.99 -27.82
CA GLU A 642 1.80 43.84 -27.12
C GLU A 642 2.32 45.16 -26.50
N MET A 643 1.51 46.22 -26.49
CA MET A 643 1.85 47.49 -25.88
C MET A 643 1.69 47.41 -24.37
N VAL A 644 2.61 48.03 -23.63
CA VAL A 644 2.46 48.30 -22.20
C VAL A 644 1.77 49.65 -22.08
N PRO A 645 0.44 49.70 -21.88
CA PRO A 645 -0.26 50.96 -21.97
C PRO A 645 -0.02 51.81 -20.72
N GLY A 646 0.16 53.11 -20.89
CA GLY A 646 0.15 54.07 -19.78
C GLY A 646 -1.24 54.20 -19.14
N GLU A 647 -1.33 54.67 -17.89
CA GLU A 647 -2.61 54.90 -17.22
C GLU A 647 -3.55 55.84 -18.01
N ASP A 648 -2.99 56.87 -18.65
CA ASP A 648 -3.73 57.82 -19.48
C ASP A 648 -4.28 57.15 -20.76
N GLU A 649 -3.50 56.25 -21.37
CA GLU A 649 -3.88 55.52 -22.58
C GLU A 649 -5.00 54.51 -22.29
N ILE A 650 -4.93 53.80 -21.16
CA ILE A 650 -6.01 52.92 -20.69
C ILE A 650 -7.30 53.75 -20.50
N ASN A 651 -7.16 54.94 -19.90
CA ASN A 651 -8.31 55.81 -19.64
C ASN A 651 -8.98 56.34 -20.91
N GLU A 652 -8.19 56.79 -21.88
CA GLU A 652 -8.66 57.28 -23.18
C GLU A 652 -9.27 56.14 -24.01
N TYR A 653 -8.67 54.95 -23.99
CA TYR A 653 -9.18 53.77 -24.69
C TYR A 653 -10.53 53.31 -24.14
N TRP A 654 -10.69 53.24 -22.81
CA TRP A 654 -12.00 52.88 -22.22
C TRP A 654 -13.07 53.94 -22.52
N GLN A 655 -12.72 55.23 -22.50
CA GLN A 655 -13.69 56.31 -22.78
C GLN A 655 -14.12 56.33 -24.25
N SER A 656 -13.18 56.22 -25.19
CA SER A 656 -13.43 56.26 -26.64
C SER A 656 -14.31 55.08 -27.11
N ASN A 657 -14.15 53.92 -26.49
CA ASN A 657 -14.94 52.73 -26.79
C ASN A 657 -16.23 52.58 -25.96
N GLY A 658 -16.52 53.55 -25.06
CA GLY A 658 -17.71 53.53 -24.20
C GLY A 658 -17.75 52.33 -23.24
N LEU A 659 -16.57 51.85 -22.81
CA LEU A 659 -16.43 50.73 -21.89
C LEU A 659 -16.73 51.17 -20.45
N ASN A 660 -17.30 50.25 -19.68
CA ASN A 660 -17.76 50.49 -18.33
C ASN A 660 -16.59 50.64 -17.35
N LYS A 661 -16.52 51.79 -16.69
CA LYS A 661 -15.59 52.10 -15.60
C LYS A 661 -16.24 52.10 -14.22
N ASN A 662 -17.56 51.94 -14.15
CA ASN A 662 -18.30 52.09 -12.91
C ASN A 662 -19.05 50.78 -12.58
N PRO A 663 -18.85 50.22 -11.36
CA PRO A 663 -19.54 48.99 -10.95
C PRO A 663 -21.08 49.16 -10.88
N ASP A 664 -21.61 50.39 -10.81
CA ASP A 664 -23.04 50.66 -10.61
C ASP A 664 -23.87 50.67 -11.91
N VAL A 665 -23.23 50.61 -13.08
CA VAL A 665 -23.88 50.94 -14.37
C VAL A 665 -24.85 49.87 -14.89
N THR A 666 -24.85 48.64 -14.38
CA THR A 666 -25.86 47.63 -14.79
C THR A 666 -26.09 46.57 -13.72
N VAL A 667 -27.08 46.79 -12.86
CA VAL A 667 -27.75 45.73 -12.10
C VAL A 667 -29.05 45.38 -12.84
N TYR A 668 -28.94 44.80 -14.04
CA TYR A 668 -30.08 44.09 -14.61
C TYR A 668 -30.03 42.67 -14.03
N VAL A 669 -30.83 42.44 -13.00
CA VAL A 669 -31.14 41.08 -12.56
C VAL A 669 -31.98 40.46 -13.67
N GLU A 670 -31.37 39.67 -14.55
CA GLU A 670 -32.16 38.81 -15.41
C GLU A 670 -33.07 37.93 -14.54
N GLU A 671 -34.31 37.67 -14.99
CA GLU A 671 -35.24 36.73 -14.34
C GLU A 671 -34.74 35.26 -14.40
N SER A 672 -33.46 35.05 -14.70
CA SER A 672 -32.81 33.75 -14.67
C SER A 672 -32.73 33.21 -13.24
N ILE A 673 -32.71 31.88 -13.13
CA ILE A 673 -32.58 31.20 -11.84
C ILE A 673 -31.28 31.61 -11.14
N TYR A 674 -30.19 31.82 -11.89
CA TYR A 674 -28.91 32.26 -11.35
C TYR A 674 -28.93 33.71 -10.86
N GLY A 675 -29.62 34.62 -11.55
CA GLY A 675 -29.79 36.00 -11.08
C GLY A 675 -30.52 36.10 -9.74
N LYS A 676 -31.56 35.26 -9.54
CA LYS A 676 -32.28 35.19 -8.25
C LYS A 676 -31.42 34.63 -7.12
N ILE A 677 -30.59 33.63 -7.40
CA ILE A 677 -29.65 33.06 -6.42
C ILE A 677 -28.60 34.10 -6.03
N ASP A 678 -27.98 34.77 -7.01
CA ASP A 678 -26.95 35.78 -6.77
C ASP A 678 -27.50 36.99 -5.99
N ALA A 679 -28.71 37.46 -6.30
CA ALA A 679 -29.33 38.56 -5.56
C ALA A 679 -29.63 38.20 -4.09
N ARG A 680 -30.07 36.96 -3.83
CA ARG A 680 -30.26 36.43 -2.47
C ARG A 680 -28.93 36.37 -1.73
N ASP A 681 -27.93 35.78 -2.35
CA ASP A 681 -26.59 35.56 -1.82
C ASP A 681 -25.86 36.88 -1.54
N CYS A 682 -25.96 37.85 -2.45
CA CYS A 682 -25.52 39.23 -2.29
C CYS A 682 -26.15 39.90 -1.06
N LYS A 683 -27.47 39.73 -0.86
CA LYS A 683 -28.18 40.30 0.31
C LYS A 683 -27.68 39.69 1.62
N TYR A 684 -27.46 38.37 1.66
CA TYR A 684 -26.87 37.72 2.82
C TYR A 684 -25.43 38.15 3.05
N LEU A 685 -24.62 38.27 1.99
CA LEU A 685 -23.25 38.72 2.10
C LEU A 685 -23.17 40.17 2.64
N LYS A 686 -24.04 41.08 2.17
CA LYS A 686 -24.16 42.42 2.75
C LYS A 686 -24.42 42.35 4.24
N HIS A 687 -25.42 41.58 4.64
CA HIS A 687 -25.73 41.39 6.04
C HIS A 687 -24.53 40.80 6.81
N VAL A 688 -23.77 39.89 6.21
CA VAL A 688 -22.57 39.31 6.82
C VAL A 688 -21.49 40.36 7.02
N LEU A 689 -21.21 41.18 6.01
CA LEU A 689 -20.10 42.15 5.98
C LEU A 689 -20.33 43.41 6.82
N THR A 690 -21.58 43.80 7.09
CA THR A 690 -21.98 44.96 7.92
C THR A 690 -22.19 44.59 9.37
#